data_AF-A0A6H1UI62-F1
#
_entry.id   AF-A0A6H1UI62-F1
#
_cell.length_a   1.000
_cell.length_b   1.000
_cell.length_c   1.000
_cell.angle_alpha   90.00
_cell.angle_beta   90.00
_cell.angle_gamma   90.00
#
_symmetry.space_group_name_H-M   'P 1'
#
loop_
_entity.id
_entity.type
_entity.pdbx_description
1 polymer ?
#
loop_
_entity_poly.entity_id
_entity_poly.type
_entity_poly.pdbx_seq_one_letter_code
_entity_poly.pdbx_strand_id
1 'polypeptide(L)'
;MKLTRRTTSSTASAKNPLGLNRRQFLKQAGITSGGVAAASMLGTGMIKKASASTAAGSGPTETVKTICSHCSVGCGVYAETRNGVWVGHEPAFDHPINRGGHCAKGASLIHHTHSEKRVKYPMKLAGGKWQRLSWEQAINEVGDQMLKIREESGPDSIYFMGSAKFSNEQCYLYRKLAAMWGTNNVDHSARICHSTTVAGVANTWGYGAMTNSYNDMHNSKCMIFVGSNPAEAHPVAMQHILIAKERGAKMIVVDPRMTRTAAHSDEYVHIRPGTDIPFIYGLLWHIFENGWEDEDFISRRAWGMDDVREAVKDYPPAEVENITSVSPEQMYRTAKMLADNRPGTIVWCMGGTQHTVGNANTRAYCILQLALGNMGKSGGGANIFRGHDNVQGATDFGLLFDNLPGYYGLSEGAWQHWSRVWDLDYDWVKGQFDQGTYLGKQPMTSAGIPCSRWHDGVREDKDKIGQRDNIRLAFFAGQSVNTETRGREVRDALDKMDTIVVIDPYPTMAGVMHNRKDGVYLLPACSQFETYGSVSASNRSLQWRDRVVEPVFESKPDHEIMYLLAKKLGIADQMFKNIKINGTEPLVEDITREFNKGMWTVGYTGQSPERLKAHQKNWHQFDFEDLLSKGGDLKGEVYGLPWPCWGTPEQKHPGTHILYDTSKHVLEGGGNFRARFGVEFEGENLLAADPGSKGNELGDGHPEFSADMLKQLGWWDELTADEKKLAEGRNWKTDISGGIQRIAMKHGCIPYGNARARCRVWTFPDQVPIHREPLYTPRRDLVAKYPSYEDRQVARLPTLYKSIQDKVIAENLDKTHPLVVTTGRLVEYEGGGEETRSNPWLAELQQTMFVEINPVDASARSILDGDAVTLHSPEGAILHIHALVTERVKPGECFMPYHFAGVFEGKSLDANYPEGTVPYISGESANTAMTYGYDIVTQMQETKSSICEVRKA
;
A
#
# COMPACT_ATOMS: atom_id res chain seq x y z
N MET A 1 16.23 63.06 -17.07
CA MET A 1 15.44 64.31 -16.96
C MET A 1 14.44 64.13 -15.82
N LYS A 2 14.41 65.05 -14.85
CA LYS A 2 13.58 64.99 -13.62
C LYS A 2 12.09 64.94 -13.96
N LEU A 3 11.32 64.08 -13.27
CA LEU A 3 9.87 64.18 -13.24
C LEU A 3 9.37 64.32 -11.79
N THR A 4 8.93 65.54 -11.51
CA THR A 4 8.25 66.01 -10.31
C THR A 4 6.77 65.64 -10.31
N ARG A 5 6.26 65.37 -9.11
CA ARG A 5 4.88 65.01 -8.79
C ARG A 5 3.93 66.19 -8.99
N ARG A 6 2.76 65.96 -9.61
CA ARG A 6 1.58 66.83 -9.50
C ARG A 6 0.41 66.02 -8.95
N THR A 7 -0.09 66.46 -7.81
CA THR A 7 -1.38 66.11 -7.22
C THR A 7 -2.49 66.98 -7.79
N THR A 8 -3.68 66.42 -8.03
CA THR A 8 -4.96 67.06 -7.71
C THR A 8 -6.10 66.05 -7.60
N SER A 9 -6.79 66.18 -6.46
CA SER A 9 -8.17 65.83 -6.05
C SER A 9 -8.90 64.57 -6.54
N SER A 10 -9.32 63.84 -5.51
CA SER A 10 -10.36 62.82 -5.41
C SER A 10 -11.79 63.32 -5.60
N THR A 11 -12.67 62.41 -6.04
CA THR A 11 -14.08 62.32 -5.59
C THR A 11 -14.45 60.88 -5.22
N ALA A 12 -14.83 60.74 -3.95
CA ALA A 12 -15.56 59.71 -3.19
C ALA A 12 -15.74 58.27 -3.75
N SER A 13 -15.15 57.32 -3.00
CA SER A 13 -15.62 55.93 -2.89
C SER A 13 -16.30 55.73 -1.52
N ALA A 14 -17.28 54.82 -1.48
CA ALA A 14 -18.14 54.53 -0.35
C ALA A 14 -17.40 53.95 0.88
N LYS A 15 -18.00 54.18 2.05
CA LYS A 15 -17.48 53.95 3.40
C LYS A 15 -17.18 52.47 3.69
N ASN A 16 -16.00 52.21 4.24
CA ASN A 16 -15.62 50.95 4.90
C ASN A 16 -15.90 51.09 6.42
N PRO A 17 -16.62 50.16 7.09
CA PRO A 17 -17.13 50.37 8.45
C PRO A 17 -16.08 50.42 9.57
N LEU A 18 -14.81 50.09 9.28
CA LEU A 18 -13.78 49.94 10.32
C LEU A 18 -12.61 50.92 10.24
N GLY A 19 -12.63 51.89 9.31
CA GLY A 19 -11.81 53.11 9.36
C GLY A 19 -10.26 52.97 9.45
N LEU A 20 -9.67 51.79 9.25
CA LEU A 20 -8.25 51.56 9.44
C LEU A 20 -7.59 51.01 8.18
N ASN A 21 -6.54 51.67 7.70
CA ASN A 21 -5.71 51.11 6.63
C ASN A 21 -4.60 50.20 7.19
N ARG A 22 -4.10 49.28 6.34
CA ARG A 22 -3.08 48.25 6.68
C ARG A 22 -1.83 48.83 7.35
N ARG A 23 -1.47 50.08 7.08
CA ARG A 23 -0.30 50.75 7.65
C ARG A 23 -0.57 51.33 9.03
N GLN A 24 -1.81 51.75 9.31
CA GLN A 24 -2.26 52.17 10.65
C GLN A 24 -2.46 50.98 11.58
N PHE A 25 -2.99 49.85 11.08
CA PHE A 25 -3.09 48.60 11.85
C PHE A 25 -1.71 48.13 12.36
N LEU A 26 -0.70 48.11 11.48
CA LEU A 26 0.66 47.71 11.85
C LEU A 26 1.35 48.71 12.80
N LYS A 27 1.02 50.01 12.72
CA LYS A 27 1.55 51.02 13.65
C LYS A 27 0.88 50.97 15.03
N GLN A 28 -0.41 50.69 15.11
CA GLN A 28 -1.11 50.56 16.40
C GLN A 28 -0.79 49.22 17.08
N ALA A 29 -0.55 48.15 16.31
CA ALA A 29 -0.01 46.89 16.86
C ALA A 29 1.40 47.05 17.44
N GLY A 30 2.19 48.02 16.94
CA GLY A 30 3.56 48.30 17.41
C GLY A 30 3.68 49.24 18.61
N ILE A 31 2.61 49.94 19.02
CA ILE A 31 2.62 50.89 20.15
C ILE A 31 1.50 50.51 21.11
N THR A 32 1.59 49.30 21.66
CA THR A 32 0.93 48.98 22.94
C THR A 32 1.99 48.35 23.82
N SER A 33 2.59 49.19 24.66
CA SER A 33 3.62 48.88 25.66
C SER A 33 3.08 48.02 26.81
N GLY A 34 2.48 46.88 26.44
CA GLY A 34 2.08 45.75 27.28
C GLY A 34 2.32 44.40 26.59
N GLY A 35 2.62 44.39 25.27
CA GLY A 35 2.84 43.16 24.50
C GLY A 35 4.19 42.47 24.72
N VAL A 36 5.22 43.17 25.21
CA VAL A 36 6.53 42.54 25.48
C VAL A 36 6.49 41.70 26.76
N ALA A 37 5.72 42.11 27.77
CA ALA A 37 5.45 41.27 28.94
C ALA A 37 4.57 40.06 28.59
N ALA A 38 3.63 40.22 27.64
CA ALA A 38 2.81 39.12 27.15
C ALA A 38 3.60 38.13 26.24
N ALA A 39 4.60 38.60 25.49
CA ALA A 39 5.47 37.73 24.70
C ALA A 39 6.39 36.86 25.58
N SER A 40 6.84 37.36 26.74
CA SER A 40 7.50 36.54 27.76
C SER A 40 6.54 35.59 28.49
N MET A 41 5.23 35.84 28.48
CA MET A 41 4.21 34.90 28.98
C MET A 41 3.73 33.89 27.92
N LEU A 42 4.01 34.14 26.64
CA LEU A 42 3.79 33.20 25.53
C LEU A 42 5.03 32.34 25.22
N GLY A 43 6.11 32.51 25.99
CA GLY A 43 7.27 31.64 25.97
C GLY A 43 6.96 30.29 26.63
N THR A 44 7.19 29.20 25.92
CA THR A 44 7.19 27.79 26.41
C THR A 44 5.89 27.23 27.01
N GLY A 45 4.83 28.03 27.20
CA GLY A 45 3.62 27.63 27.93
C GLY A 45 2.43 27.11 27.11
N MET A 46 2.43 27.24 25.77
CA MET A 46 1.32 26.77 24.91
C MET A 46 1.45 25.29 24.48
N ILE A 47 2.52 24.62 24.91
CA ILE A 47 2.61 23.15 24.95
C ILE A 47 2.82 22.80 26.43
N LYS A 48 1.75 22.80 27.21
CA LYS A 48 1.78 22.14 28.51
C LYS A 48 1.28 20.72 28.31
N LYS A 49 2.09 19.74 28.75
CA LYS A 49 1.64 18.36 28.93
C LYS A 49 0.30 18.40 29.67
N ALA A 50 -0.74 17.86 29.05
CA ALA A 50 -2.04 17.79 29.71
C ALA A 50 -1.90 16.85 30.91
N SER A 51 -1.90 17.39 32.12
CA SER A 51 -1.97 16.59 33.34
C SER A 51 -3.42 16.12 33.49
N ALA A 52 -3.73 14.96 32.93
CA ALA A 52 -4.97 14.27 33.25
C ALA A 52 -5.09 14.08 34.78
N SER A 53 -6.31 14.20 35.31
CA SER A 53 -6.60 13.87 36.71
C SER A 53 -6.09 12.46 37.01
N THR A 54 -5.24 12.37 38.02
CA THR A 54 -4.53 11.16 38.47
C THR A 54 -5.36 9.88 38.38
N ALA A 55 -5.03 9.02 37.42
CA ALA A 55 -5.32 7.59 37.53
C ALA A 55 -4.23 6.94 38.39
N ALA A 56 -4.68 6.28 39.45
CA ALA A 56 -3.89 5.75 40.54
C ALA A 56 -2.94 4.63 40.07
N GLY A 57 -1.64 4.89 40.21
CA GLY A 57 -0.58 3.89 40.13
C GLY A 57 0.69 4.51 40.67
N SER A 58 1.13 4.11 41.87
CA SER A 58 2.42 4.49 42.42
C SER A 58 3.53 3.81 41.60
N GLY A 59 4.38 4.59 40.93
CA GLY A 59 5.53 4.09 40.17
C GLY A 59 6.10 5.14 39.19
N PRO A 60 7.38 5.04 38.79
CA PRO A 60 7.94 5.90 37.75
C PRO A 60 7.26 5.64 36.40
N THR A 61 7.16 6.67 35.57
CA THR A 61 6.70 6.51 34.17
C THR A 61 7.90 6.20 33.29
N GLU A 62 7.83 5.11 32.54
CA GLU A 62 8.84 4.75 31.54
C GLU A 62 8.34 5.15 30.15
N THR A 63 9.27 5.54 29.27
CA THR A 63 8.95 5.91 27.89
C THR A 63 9.51 4.87 26.94
N VAL A 64 8.62 4.22 26.17
CA VAL A 64 8.97 3.28 25.10
C VAL A 64 8.80 3.98 23.75
N LYS A 65 9.85 3.97 22.93
CA LYS A 65 9.79 4.47 21.56
C LYS A 65 9.23 3.38 20.65
N THR A 66 8.16 3.68 19.91
CA THR A 66 7.58 2.74 18.94
C THR A 66 7.00 3.45 17.73
N ILE A 67 6.47 2.71 16.76
CA ILE A 67 5.93 3.23 15.50
C ILE A 67 4.43 2.91 15.40
N CYS A 68 3.62 3.91 15.04
CA CYS A 68 2.19 3.76 14.81
C CYS A 68 1.85 2.58 13.89
N SER A 69 0.83 1.81 14.24
CA SER A 69 0.40 0.59 13.55
C SER A 69 -0.71 0.80 12.54
N HIS A 70 -1.11 2.04 12.24
CA HIS A 70 -2.24 2.32 11.35
C HIS A 70 -1.84 2.41 9.86
N CYS A 71 -1.63 3.61 9.33
CA CYS A 71 -1.25 3.81 7.92
C CYS A 71 0.28 3.77 7.69
N SER A 72 0.67 3.68 6.43
CA SER A 72 2.07 3.59 5.97
C SER A 72 2.96 4.84 6.16
N VAL A 73 2.48 5.92 6.79
CA VAL A 73 3.29 7.11 7.04
C VAL A 73 4.48 6.79 7.96
N GLY A 74 4.29 5.90 8.94
CA GLY A 74 5.35 5.50 9.87
C GLY A 74 5.66 6.58 10.90
N CYS A 75 4.64 7.02 11.64
CA CYS A 75 4.78 8.04 12.69
C CYS A 75 5.42 7.43 13.95
N GLY A 76 6.40 8.12 14.53
CA GLY A 76 6.98 7.76 15.82
C GLY A 76 6.08 8.16 16.99
N VAL A 77 6.09 7.33 18.03
CA VAL A 77 5.26 7.46 19.24
C VAL A 77 6.14 7.28 20.47
N TYR A 78 5.94 8.15 21.47
CA TYR A 78 6.44 7.93 22.83
C TYR A 78 5.31 7.31 23.66
N ALA A 79 5.33 5.99 23.81
CA ALA A 79 4.40 5.31 24.69
C ALA A 79 4.86 5.44 26.15
N GLU A 80 3.94 5.78 27.04
CA GLU A 80 4.20 5.94 28.48
C GLU A 80 3.64 4.73 29.23
N THR A 81 4.50 4.03 29.97
CA THR A 81 4.13 2.86 30.76
C THR A 81 4.39 3.08 32.25
N ARG A 82 3.60 2.44 33.10
CA ARG A 82 3.80 2.37 34.56
C ARG A 82 3.56 0.95 35.03
N ASN A 83 4.55 0.34 35.67
CA ASN A 83 4.46 -1.06 36.15
C ASN A 83 3.99 -2.04 35.03
N GLY A 84 4.49 -1.85 33.80
CA GLY A 84 4.13 -2.70 32.65
C GLY A 84 2.77 -2.40 31.99
N VAL A 85 2.02 -1.39 32.47
CA VAL A 85 0.74 -0.97 31.89
C VAL A 85 0.92 0.28 31.05
N TRP A 86 0.37 0.30 29.83
CA TRP A 86 0.32 1.50 29.00
C TRP A 86 -0.67 2.51 29.57
N VAL A 87 -0.21 3.69 29.99
CA VAL A 87 -1.03 4.72 30.67
C VAL A 87 -1.23 6.01 29.88
N GLY A 88 -0.42 6.26 28.85
CA GLY A 88 -0.53 7.42 27.98
C GLY A 88 0.43 7.32 26.80
N HIS A 89 0.33 8.23 25.83
CA HIS A 89 1.37 8.39 24.82
C HIS A 89 1.32 9.79 24.22
N GLU A 90 2.43 10.21 23.63
CA GLU A 90 2.55 11.46 22.88
C GLU A 90 3.14 11.17 21.49
N PRO A 91 2.86 12.01 20.48
CA PRO A 91 3.58 11.95 19.22
C PRO A 91 5.07 12.24 19.47
N ALA A 92 5.94 11.53 18.74
CA ALA A 92 7.37 11.78 18.84
C ALA A 92 7.76 13.09 18.15
N PHE A 93 8.22 14.07 18.94
CA PHE A 93 8.62 15.39 18.45
C PHE A 93 10.00 15.38 17.78
N ASP A 94 10.89 14.47 18.17
CA ASP A 94 12.20 14.29 17.55
C ASP A 94 12.19 13.34 16.34
N HIS A 95 11.04 12.73 16.02
CA HIS A 95 10.94 11.79 14.90
C HIS A 95 10.96 12.50 13.55
N PRO A 96 11.81 12.07 12.60
CA PRO A 96 12.05 12.81 11.35
C PRO A 96 10.90 12.73 10.35
N ILE A 97 9.88 11.91 10.58
CA ILE A 97 8.65 11.89 9.76
C ILE A 97 7.59 12.82 10.36
N ASN A 98 7.10 12.55 11.57
CA ASN A 98 5.91 13.22 12.06
C ASN A 98 6.17 14.50 12.86
N ARG A 99 7.36 14.70 13.46
CA ARG A 99 7.72 15.90 14.24
C ARG A 99 6.61 16.40 15.19
N GLY A 100 6.00 15.48 15.93
CA GLY A 100 4.91 15.82 16.86
C GLY A 100 3.50 15.79 16.24
N GLY A 101 3.36 15.50 14.95
CA GLY A 101 2.08 15.28 14.30
C GLY A 101 1.47 13.92 14.64
N HIS A 102 0.15 13.90 14.90
CA HIS A 102 -0.68 12.71 15.04
C HIS A 102 -2.03 12.94 14.36
N CYS A 103 -2.60 11.89 13.77
CA CYS A 103 -4.01 11.89 13.34
C CYS A 103 -4.90 11.29 14.44
N ALA A 104 -6.22 11.33 14.26
CA ALA A 104 -7.18 10.76 15.22
C ALA A 104 -6.86 9.29 15.55
N LYS A 105 -6.56 8.47 14.53
CA LYS A 105 -6.14 7.07 14.73
C LYS A 105 -4.87 6.96 15.57
N GLY A 106 -3.83 7.71 15.21
CA GLY A 106 -2.55 7.74 15.93
C GLY A 106 -2.66 8.20 17.38
N ALA A 107 -3.57 9.14 17.69
CA ALA A 107 -3.84 9.58 19.06
C ALA A 107 -4.59 8.54 19.90
N SER A 108 -5.17 7.53 19.26
CA SER A 108 -6.01 6.52 19.92
C SER A 108 -5.30 5.18 20.17
N LEU A 109 -4.01 5.08 19.85
CA LEU A 109 -3.25 3.82 19.82
C LEU A 109 -3.29 3.01 21.12
N ILE A 110 -3.32 3.69 22.27
CA ILE A 110 -3.40 3.05 23.60
C ILE A 110 -4.58 2.06 23.70
N HIS A 111 -5.68 2.30 22.98
CA HIS A 111 -6.85 1.43 23.00
C HIS A 111 -6.65 0.05 22.35
N HIS A 112 -5.55 -0.20 21.64
CA HIS A 112 -5.20 -1.56 21.22
C HIS A 112 -5.06 -2.51 22.42
N THR A 113 -4.67 -1.99 23.59
CA THR A 113 -4.48 -2.80 24.80
C THR A 113 -5.62 -2.65 25.82
N HIS A 114 -6.37 -1.54 25.75
CA HIS A 114 -7.48 -1.25 26.66
C HIS A 114 -8.87 -1.58 26.10
N SER A 115 -8.99 -1.97 24.83
CA SER A 115 -10.30 -2.29 24.25
C SER A 115 -10.88 -3.56 24.87
N GLU A 116 -12.10 -3.44 25.39
CA GLU A 116 -12.87 -4.58 25.91
C GLU A 116 -13.38 -5.52 24.81
N LYS A 117 -13.28 -5.10 23.55
CA LYS A 117 -13.81 -5.79 22.36
C LYS A 117 -12.87 -6.87 21.81
N ARG A 118 -11.70 -7.07 22.41
CA ARG A 118 -10.69 -8.02 21.96
C ARG A 118 -11.11 -9.48 22.14
N VAL A 119 -10.58 -10.32 21.27
CA VAL A 119 -10.51 -11.78 21.49
C VAL A 119 -9.52 -12.03 22.63
N LYS A 120 -9.97 -12.71 23.70
CA LYS A 120 -9.19 -12.87 24.94
C LYS A 120 -8.47 -14.22 25.05
N TYR A 121 -9.01 -15.24 24.43
CA TYR A 121 -8.53 -16.62 24.49
C TYR A 121 -8.93 -17.35 23.20
N PRO A 122 -8.25 -18.45 22.83
CA PRO A 122 -8.68 -19.28 21.71
C PRO A 122 -10.14 -19.71 21.87
N MET A 123 -10.92 -19.62 20.80
CA MET A 123 -12.32 -20.04 20.79
C MET A 123 -12.63 -20.85 19.53
N LYS A 124 -13.61 -21.75 19.66
CA LYS A 124 -14.28 -22.37 18.51
C LYS A 124 -15.77 -22.14 18.54
N LEU A 125 -16.37 -22.05 17.36
CA LEU A 125 -17.81 -22.14 17.21
C LEU A 125 -18.19 -23.62 17.22
N ALA A 126 -19.08 -24.00 18.14
CA ALA A 126 -19.61 -25.36 18.24
C ALA A 126 -21.12 -25.32 18.56
N GLY A 127 -21.94 -25.95 17.73
CA GLY A 127 -23.40 -25.91 17.83
C GLY A 127 -23.97 -24.48 17.80
N GLY A 128 -23.31 -23.56 17.09
CA GLY A 128 -23.68 -22.15 16.99
C GLY A 128 -23.34 -21.31 18.23
N LYS A 129 -22.51 -21.80 19.15
CA LYS A 129 -22.06 -21.06 20.33
C LYS A 129 -20.53 -21.04 20.41
N TRP A 130 -19.97 -19.91 20.81
CA TRP A 130 -18.54 -19.77 21.05
C TRP A 130 -18.13 -20.49 22.33
N GLN A 131 -17.12 -21.35 22.22
CA GLN A 131 -16.55 -22.11 23.33
C GLN A 131 -15.06 -21.81 23.44
N ARG A 132 -14.60 -21.50 24.66
CA ARG A 132 -13.17 -21.33 24.94
C ARG A 132 -12.41 -22.65 24.76
N LEU A 133 -11.21 -22.54 24.21
CA LEU A 133 -10.23 -23.61 24.08
C LEU A 133 -8.94 -23.23 24.82
N SER A 134 -8.12 -24.22 25.13
CA SER A 134 -6.69 -23.97 25.35
C SER A 134 -5.98 -23.78 24.01
N TRP A 135 -4.81 -23.13 24.02
CA TRP A 135 -3.94 -23.04 22.83
C TRP A 135 -3.54 -24.41 22.28
N GLU A 136 -3.25 -25.36 23.15
CA GLU A 136 -2.90 -26.73 22.74
C GLU A 136 -4.06 -27.40 22.00
N GLN A 137 -5.29 -27.28 22.51
CA GLN A 137 -6.48 -27.81 21.84
C GLN A 137 -6.69 -27.14 20.48
N ALA A 138 -6.62 -25.81 20.42
CA ALA A 138 -6.83 -25.05 19.18
C ALA A 138 -5.81 -25.43 18.10
N ILE A 139 -4.52 -25.47 18.44
CA ILE A 139 -3.45 -25.85 17.49
C ILE A 139 -3.59 -27.30 17.04
N ASN A 140 -3.94 -28.22 17.95
CA ASN A 140 -4.14 -29.62 17.60
C ASN A 140 -5.34 -29.79 16.67
N GLU A 141 -6.51 -29.25 17.02
CA GLU A 141 -7.74 -29.37 16.22
C GLU A 141 -7.56 -28.76 14.83
N VAL A 142 -6.96 -27.56 14.72
CA VAL A 142 -6.67 -26.92 13.43
C VAL A 142 -5.64 -27.72 12.63
N GLY A 143 -4.54 -28.13 13.25
CA GLY A 143 -3.49 -28.90 12.57
C GLY A 143 -3.98 -30.27 12.09
N ASP A 144 -4.85 -30.94 12.83
CA ASP A 144 -5.46 -32.21 12.42
C ASP A 144 -6.34 -32.01 11.17
N GLN A 145 -7.13 -30.92 11.10
CA GLN A 145 -7.89 -30.59 9.89
C GLN A 145 -6.98 -30.27 8.71
N MET A 146 -5.88 -29.54 8.93
CA MET A 146 -4.91 -29.26 7.87
C MET A 146 -4.32 -30.54 7.28
N LEU A 147 -3.87 -31.47 8.13
CA LEU A 147 -3.27 -32.73 7.70
C LEU A 147 -4.29 -33.60 6.96
N LYS A 148 -5.53 -33.68 7.46
CA LYS A 148 -6.63 -34.38 6.79
C LYS A 148 -6.91 -33.82 5.39
N ILE A 149 -7.06 -32.49 5.27
CA ILE A 149 -7.33 -31.85 3.98
C ILE A 149 -6.15 -32.05 3.01
N ARG A 150 -4.91 -32.02 3.51
CA ARG A 150 -3.73 -32.28 2.67
C ARG A 150 -3.76 -33.69 2.09
N GLU A 151 -4.15 -34.70 2.88
CA GLU A 151 -4.27 -36.08 2.42
C GLU A 151 -5.39 -36.23 1.36
N GLU A 152 -6.57 -35.67 1.63
CA GLU A 152 -7.75 -35.81 0.78
C GLU A 152 -7.62 -35.00 -0.54
N SER A 153 -7.19 -33.74 -0.45
CA SER A 153 -7.33 -32.73 -1.51
C SER A 153 -6.01 -32.01 -1.86
N GLY A 154 -4.90 -32.31 -1.19
CA GLY A 154 -3.59 -31.70 -1.46
C GLY A 154 -3.36 -30.36 -0.73
N PRO A 155 -2.10 -29.87 -0.70
CA PRO A 155 -1.70 -28.72 0.11
C PRO A 155 -2.34 -27.39 -0.34
N ASP A 156 -2.64 -27.23 -1.63
CA ASP A 156 -3.28 -26.05 -2.21
C ASP A 156 -4.75 -25.88 -1.82
N SER A 157 -5.38 -26.88 -1.19
CA SER A 157 -6.73 -26.76 -0.64
C SER A 157 -6.79 -25.95 0.66
N ILE A 158 -5.64 -25.43 1.11
CA ILE A 158 -5.51 -24.54 2.26
C ILE A 158 -5.01 -23.18 1.79
N TYR A 159 -5.71 -22.12 2.22
CA TYR A 159 -5.37 -20.74 1.92
C TYR A 159 -4.74 -20.04 3.12
N PHE A 160 -3.59 -19.40 2.90
CA PHE A 160 -2.88 -18.62 3.90
C PHE A 160 -3.05 -17.12 3.62
N MET A 161 -4.13 -16.50 4.12
CA MET A 161 -4.26 -15.05 4.07
C MET A 161 -3.36 -14.42 5.13
N GLY A 162 -2.35 -13.67 4.70
CA GLY A 162 -1.40 -12.97 5.58
C GLY A 162 -1.82 -11.53 5.85
N SER A 163 -1.11 -10.88 6.78
CA SER A 163 -1.42 -9.52 7.19
C SER A 163 -0.41 -8.49 6.69
N ALA A 164 -0.89 -7.30 6.35
CA ALA A 164 -0.07 -6.10 6.19
C ALA A 164 0.20 -5.36 7.53
N LYS A 165 -0.30 -5.89 8.66
CA LYS A 165 0.00 -5.42 10.02
C LYS A 165 1.09 -6.23 10.70
N PHE A 166 1.46 -7.39 10.14
CA PHE A 166 2.60 -8.16 10.60
C PHE A 166 3.87 -7.30 10.60
N SER A 167 4.78 -7.56 11.53
CA SER A 167 6.16 -7.11 11.38
C SER A 167 6.80 -7.79 10.17
N ASN A 168 7.90 -7.23 9.67
CA ASN A 168 8.69 -7.80 8.57
C ASN A 168 9.12 -9.25 8.86
N GLU A 169 9.50 -9.53 10.10
CA GLU A 169 9.89 -10.86 10.56
C GLU A 169 8.70 -11.83 10.53
N GLN A 170 7.51 -11.37 10.94
CA GLN A 170 6.28 -12.16 10.85
C GLN A 170 5.86 -12.39 9.39
N CYS A 171 5.98 -11.38 8.51
CA CYS A 171 5.71 -11.55 7.08
C CYS A 171 6.61 -12.62 6.46
N TYR A 172 7.91 -12.57 6.77
CA TYR A 172 8.88 -13.55 6.32
C TYR A 172 8.54 -14.96 6.78
N LEU A 173 8.26 -15.15 8.08
CA LEU A 173 7.91 -16.47 8.62
C LEU A 173 6.61 -17.01 8.02
N TYR A 174 5.59 -16.17 7.81
CA TYR A 174 4.33 -16.63 7.24
C TYR A 174 4.51 -17.07 5.78
N ARG A 175 5.34 -16.37 4.99
CA ARG A 175 5.67 -16.81 3.63
C ARG A 175 6.46 -18.12 3.63
N LYS A 176 7.42 -18.26 4.55
CA LYS A 176 8.24 -19.46 4.76
C LYS A 176 7.37 -20.66 5.18
N LEU A 177 6.39 -20.45 6.06
CA LEU A 177 5.41 -21.45 6.46
C LEU A 177 4.61 -21.98 5.25
N ALA A 178 4.06 -21.09 4.43
CA ALA A 178 3.32 -21.48 3.22
C ALA A 178 4.22 -22.26 2.22
N ALA A 179 5.48 -21.85 2.07
CA ALA A 179 6.46 -22.56 1.23
C ALA A 179 6.74 -23.98 1.75
N MET A 180 6.93 -24.15 3.05
CA MET A 180 7.21 -25.47 3.66
C MET A 180 5.95 -26.34 3.79
N TRP A 181 4.77 -25.73 3.83
CA TRP A 181 3.51 -26.44 3.65
C TRP A 181 3.35 -26.97 2.22
N GLY A 182 3.92 -26.28 1.23
CA GLY A 182 3.90 -26.68 -0.17
C GLY A 182 2.78 -26.01 -0.98
N THR A 183 2.49 -24.72 -0.72
CA THR A 183 1.50 -23.97 -1.50
C THR A 183 1.96 -22.56 -1.85
N ASN A 184 1.42 -22.04 -2.96
CA ASN A 184 1.47 -20.62 -3.33
C ASN A 184 0.12 -19.91 -3.13
N ASN A 185 -0.88 -20.57 -2.51
CA ASN A 185 -2.12 -19.94 -2.05
C ASN A 185 -1.87 -19.14 -0.76
N VAL A 186 -1.04 -18.10 -0.89
CA VAL A 186 -0.67 -17.14 0.13
C VAL A 186 -0.72 -15.75 -0.48
N ASP A 187 -1.42 -14.81 0.16
CA ASP A 187 -1.51 -13.43 -0.32
C ASP A 187 -1.83 -12.50 0.87
N HIS A 188 -1.82 -11.19 0.64
CA HIS A 188 -2.17 -10.18 1.66
C HIS A 188 -2.89 -8.97 1.04
N SER A 189 -3.22 -7.99 1.88
CA SER A 189 -3.98 -6.79 1.47
C SER A 189 -3.32 -5.92 0.40
N ALA A 190 -2.03 -6.10 0.04
CA ALA A 190 -1.51 -5.42 -1.14
C ALA A 190 -2.26 -5.84 -2.42
N ARG A 191 -2.76 -7.08 -2.48
CA ARG A 191 -3.58 -7.56 -3.60
C ARG A 191 -4.74 -6.64 -3.91
N ILE A 192 -5.45 -6.23 -2.86
CA ILE A 192 -6.60 -5.33 -2.91
C ILE A 192 -6.23 -3.86 -2.64
N CYS A 193 -4.95 -3.49 -2.69
CA CYS A 193 -4.49 -2.13 -2.45
C CYS A 193 -3.52 -1.60 -3.53
N HIS A 194 -2.31 -2.16 -3.64
CA HIS A 194 -1.24 -1.65 -4.52
C HIS A 194 -0.62 -2.70 -5.46
N SER A 195 -1.23 -3.87 -5.62
CA SER A 195 -0.70 -4.90 -6.55
C SER A 195 -0.53 -4.37 -7.98
N THR A 196 -1.48 -3.59 -8.49
CA THR A 196 -1.40 -2.92 -9.80
C THR A 196 -0.28 -1.90 -9.88
N THR A 197 0.01 -1.18 -8.79
CA THR A 197 1.20 -0.34 -8.67
C THR A 197 2.46 -1.18 -8.84
N VAL A 198 2.57 -2.29 -8.11
CA VAL A 198 3.77 -3.14 -8.21
C VAL A 198 3.97 -3.61 -9.64
N ALA A 199 2.91 -4.06 -10.30
CA ALA A 199 2.97 -4.50 -11.69
C ALA A 199 3.32 -3.35 -12.65
N GLY A 200 2.61 -2.24 -12.65
CA GLY A 200 2.81 -1.15 -13.61
C GLY A 200 4.16 -0.44 -13.42
N VAL A 201 4.49 -0.07 -12.19
CA VAL A 201 5.70 0.67 -11.86
C VAL A 201 6.95 -0.20 -12.05
N ALA A 202 6.95 -1.45 -11.57
CA ALA A 202 8.10 -2.33 -11.74
C ALA A 202 8.34 -2.72 -13.20
N ASN A 203 7.29 -2.80 -14.02
CA ASN A 203 7.44 -3.04 -15.45
C ASN A 203 7.88 -1.80 -16.25
N THR A 204 7.82 -0.62 -15.63
CA THR A 204 8.34 0.62 -16.21
C THR A 204 9.84 0.78 -15.90
N TRP A 205 10.27 0.71 -14.64
CA TRP A 205 11.69 0.98 -14.28
C TRP A 205 12.33 -0.01 -13.28
N GLY A 206 11.64 -1.10 -12.95
CA GLY A 206 12.23 -2.27 -12.29
C GLY A 206 11.82 -2.52 -10.84
N TYR A 207 11.39 -1.51 -10.08
CA TYR A 207 10.82 -1.66 -8.73
C TYR A 207 9.43 -1.07 -8.63
N GLY A 208 8.56 -1.73 -7.87
CA GLY A 208 7.16 -1.35 -7.69
C GLY A 208 6.89 -0.37 -6.55
N ALA A 209 7.91 0.30 -6.01
CA ALA A 209 7.86 1.06 -4.77
C ALA A 209 7.78 2.58 -4.98
N MET A 210 7.42 3.31 -3.92
CA MET A 210 7.52 4.77 -3.86
C MET A 210 8.97 5.20 -4.15
N THR A 211 9.19 6.17 -5.03
CA THR A 211 10.56 6.49 -5.45
C THR A 211 11.28 7.47 -4.55
N ASN A 212 10.56 8.32 -3.81
CA ASN A 212 11.14 9.33 -2.93
C ASN A 212 10.61 9.13 -1.49
N SER A 213 10.50 10.21 -0.71
CA SER A 213 9.97 10.22 0.65
C SER A 213 8.96 11.34 0.85
N TYR A 214 8.21 11.29 1.96
CA TYR A 214 7.32 12.39 2.35
C TYR A 214 8.11 13.70 2.53
N ASN A 215 9.25 13.62 3.20
CA ASN A 215 10.13 14.75 3.48
C ASN A 215 10.67 15.40 2.20
N ASP A 216 11.07 14.59 1.22
CA ASP A 216 11.59 15.10 -0.04
C ASP A 216 10.54 15.89 -0.86
N MET A 217 9.25 15.71 -0.57
CA MET A 217 8.18 16.53 -1.18
C MET A 217 8.34 18.02 -0.86
N HIS A 218 9.02 18.40 0.23
CA HIS A 218 9.28 19.81 0.54
C HIS A 218 10.06 20.54 -0.57
N ASN A 219 10.77 19.79 -1.41
CA ASN A 219 11.56 20.32 -2.52
C ASN A 219 10.78 20.38 -3.85
N SER A 220 9.55 19.86 -3.87
CA SER A 220 8.70 19.84 -5.07
C SER A 220 8.31 21.24 -5.51
N LYS A 221 8.16 21.44 -6.82
CA LYS A 221 7.59 22.67 -7.40
C LYS A 221 6.15 22.48 -7.86
N CYS A 222 5.73 21.25 -8.12
CA CYS A 222 4.35 20.90 -8.38
C CYS A 222 4.04 19.49 -7.89
N MET A 223 2.94 19.33 -7.17
CA MET A 223 2.43 18.06 -6.68
C MET A 223 1.07 17.80 -7.31
N ILE A 224 0.91 16.67 -8.00
CA ILE A 224 -0.38 16.21 -8.51
C ILE A 224 -0.84 14.97 -7.77
N PHE A 225 -2.02 15.03 -7.17
CA PHE A 225 -2.66 13.93 -6.46
C PHE A 225 -3.75 13.34 -7.35
N VAL A 226 -3.53 12.17 -7.93
CA VAL A 226 -4.50 11.47 -8.79
C VAL A 226 -5.01 10.24 -8.07
N GLY A 227 -6.30 10.21 -7.75
CA GLY A 227 -6.89 9.11 -6.98
C GLY A 227 -6.24 8.93 -5.60
N SER A 228 -5.83 10.04 -4.97
CA SER A 228 -5.20 10.08 -3.65
C SER A 228 -5.82 11.19 -2.80
N ASN A 229 -6.14 10.86 -1.55
CA ASN A 229 -6.75 11.76 -0.58
C ASN A 229 -5.97 11.75 0.75
N PRO A 230 -4.73 12.28 0.79
CA PRO A 230 -3.88 12.27 1.97
C PRO A 230 -4.49 12.93 3.20
N ALA A 231 -5.36 13.93 3.07
CA ALA A 231 -6.03 14.54 4.22
C ALA A 231 -6.86 13.53 5.05
N GLU A 232 -7.27 12.42 4.44
CA GLU A 232 -8.06 11.36 5.09
C GLU A 232 -7.26 10.07 5.26
N ALA A 233 -6.55 9.67 4.21
CA ALA A 233 -5.83 8.40 4.16
C ALA A 233 -4.44 8.47 4.81
N HIS A 234 -3.78 9.64 4.78
CA HIS A 234 -2.41 9.85 5.26
C HIS A 234 -2.26 11.22 5.96
N PRO A 235 -3.06 11.55 7.00
CA PRO A 235 -3.21 12.95 7.42
C PRO A 235 -1.90 13.59 7.85
N VAL A 236 -0.99 12.83 8.47
CA VAL A 236 0.32 13.33 8.89
C VAL A 236 1.22 13.67 7.69
N ALA A 237 1.00 13.06 6.51
CA ALA A 237 1.69 13.44 5.28
C ALA A 237 1.31 14.85 4.80
N MET A 238 0.11 15.35 5.17
CA MET A 238 -0.29 16.72 4.82
C MET A 238 0.66 17.77 5.36
N GLN A 239 1.38 17.52 6.46
CA GLN A 239 2.38 18.48 6.94
C GLN A 239 3.45 18.74 5.88
N HIS A 240 3.94 17.68 5.22
CA HIS A 240 5.00 17.79 4.21
C HIS A 240 4.47 18.45 2.94
N ILE A 241 3.24 18.10 2.55
CA ILE A 241 2.53 18.67 1.40
C ILE A 241 2.31 20.18 1.60
N LEU A 242 1.85 20.59 2.79
CA LEU A 242 1.58 21.99 3.09
C LEU A 242 2.88 22.79 3.23
N ILE A 243 3.95 22.22 3.78
CA ILE A 243 5.28 22.86 3.78
C ILE A 243 5.77 23.10 2.35
N ALA A 244 5.61 22.13 1.45
CA ALA A 244 5.95 22.32 0.04
C ALA A 244 5.13 23.46 -0.57
N LYS A 245 3.83 23.53 -0.28
CA LYS A 245 2.94 24.61 -0.75
C LYS A 245 3.35 25.98 -0.21
N GLU A 246 3.70 26.07 1.08
CA GLU A 246 4.22 27.30 1.69
C GLU A 246 5.53 27.76 1.06
N ARG A 247 6.35 26.82 0.55
CA ARG A 247 7.57 27.10 -0.24
C ARG A 247 7.28 27.42 -1.71
N GLY A 248 6.01 27.49 -2.11
CA GLY A 248 5.57 27.90 -3.43
C GLY A 248 5.22 26.75 -4.38
N ALA A 249 5.23 25.50 -3.92
CA ALA A 249 4.81 24.37 -4.76
C ALA A 249 3.33 24.50 -5.14
N LYS A 250 3.01 24.18 -6.40
CA LYS A 250 1.63 24.06 -6.87
C LYS A 250 1.02 22.73 -6.45
N MET A 251 -0.26 22.73 -6.11
CA MET A 251 -1.00 21.52 -5.71
C MET A 251 -2.19 21.30 -6.65
N ILE A 252 -2.19 20.19 -7.37
CA ILE A 252 -3.28 19.74 -8.25
C ILE A 252 -3.93 18.52 -7.60
N VAL A 253 -5.26 18.49 -7.49
CA VAL A 253 -6.00 17.33 -7.00
C VAL A 253 -6.98 16.87 -8.07
N VAL A 254 -6.86 15.59 -8.45
CA VAL A 254 -7.66 14.92 -9.46
C VAL A 254 -8.45 13.82 -8.79
N ASP A 255 -9.74 14.04 -8.59
CA ASP A 255 -10.63 13.16 -7.81
C ASP A 255 -12.08 13.34 -8.26
N PRO A 256 -12.90 12.28 -8.33
CA PRO A 256 -14.33 12.40 -8.62
C PRO A 256 -15.10 13.21 -7.55
N ARG A 257 -14.45 13.56 -6.43
CA ARG A 257 -15.05 14.35 -5.36
C ARG A 257 -14.22 15.56 -4.99
N MET A 258 -14.90 16.61 -4.55
CA MET A 258 -14.27 17.72 -3.84
C MET A 258 -13.91 17.26 -2.42
N THR A 259 -12.78 16.55 -2.28
CA THR A 259 -12.30 15.97 -1.02
C THR A 259 -11.72 17.01 -0.06
N ARG A 260 -11.45 16.59 1.18
CA ARG A 260 -10.67 17.39 2.14
C ARG A 260 -9.28 17.75 1.61
N THR A 261 -8.67 16.90 0.78
CA THR A 261 -7.41 17.23 0.10
C THR A 261 -7.63 18.29 -0.99
N ALA A 262 -8.68 18.15 -1.80
CA ALA A 262 -9.01 19.10 -2.87
C ALA A 262 -9.27 20.53 -2.33
N ALA A 263 -9.79 20.65 -1.11
CA ALA A 263 -9.96 21.96 -0.45
C ALA A 263 -8.65 22.74 -0.25
N HIS A 264 -7.49 22.08 -0.34
CA HIS A 264 -6.17 22.70 -0.25
C HIS A 264 -5.48 22.88 -1.62
N SER A 265 -6.10 22.47 -2.72
CA SER A 265 -5.45 22.54 -4.04
C SER A 265 -5.44 23.95 -4.61
N ASP A 266 -4.52 24.19 -5.54
CA ASP A 266 -4.56 25.35 -6.44
C ASP A 266 -5.42 25.07 -7.67
N GLU A 267 -5.50 23.80 -8.09
CA GLU A 267 -6.38 23.30 -9.14
C GLU A 267 -7.07 22.02 -8.65
N TYR A 268 -8.40 22.00 -8.68
CA TYR A 268 -9.20 20.79 -8.51
C TYR A 268 -9.76 20.37 -9.87
N VAL A 269 -9.45 19.14 -10.28
CA VAL A 269 -9.94 18.53 -11.51
C VAL A 269 -10.85 17.37 -11.15
N HIS A 270 -12.14 17.52 -11.45
CA HIS A 270 -13.07 16.40 -11.39
C HIS A 270 -12.85 15.49 -12.59
N ILE A 271 -12.77 14.17 -12.35
CA ILE A 271 -12.78 13.16 -13.41
C ILE A 271 -13.89 12.16 -13.13
N ARG A 272 -14.51 11.63 -14.19
CA ARG A 272 -15.39 10.46 -14.07
C ARG A 272 -14.56 9.25 -13.57
N PRO A 273 -15.03 8.47 -12.59
CA PRO A 273 -14.32 7.27 -12.16
C PRO A 273 -14.01 6.30 -13.32
N GLY A 274 -12.81 5.72 -13.31
CA GLY A 274 -12.34 4.79 -14.35
C GLY A 274 -11.81 5.45 -15.63
N THR A 275 -11.50 6.76 -15.62
CA THR A 275 -11.04 7.51 -16.82
C THR A 275 -9.65 8.12 -16.68
N ASP A 276 -8.81 7.56 -15.80
CA ASP A 276 -7.49 8.09 -15.50
C ASP A 276 -6.54 8.08 -16.72
N ILE A 277 -6.56 7.04 -17.57
CA ILE A 277 -5.70 6.96 -18.77
C ILE A 277 -6.02 8.11 -19.75
N PRO A 278 -7.27 8.33 -20.18
CA PRO A 278 -7.64 9.49 -21.00
C PRO A 278 -7.24 10.82 -20.37
N PHE A 279 -7.38 10.98 -19.05
CA PHE A 279 -6.94 12.19 -18.35
C PHE A 279 -5.43 12.42 -18.50
N ILE A 280 -4.61 11.41 -18.22
CA ILE A 280 -3.15 11.50 -18.34
C ILE A 280 -2.73 11.70 -19.80
N TYR A 281 -3.39 11.04 -20.75
CA TYR A 281 -3.09 11.20 -22.17
C TYR A 281 -3.50 12.58 -22.68
N GLY A 282 -4.56 13.19 -22.15
CA GLY A 282 -4.89 14.59 -22.39
C GLY A 282 -3.82 15.56 -21.89
N LEU A 283 -3.21 15.29 -20.72
CA LEU A 283 -2.05 16.07 -20.25
C LEU A 283 -0.85 15.90 -21.19
N LEU A 284 -0.53 14.66 -21.57
CA LEU A 284 0.57 14.35 -22.49
C LEU A 284 0.35 14.96 -23.88
N TRP A 285 -0.89 15.00 -24.37
CA TRP A 285 -1.25 15.65 -25.63
C TRP A 285 -0.78 17.11 -25.63
N HIS A 286 -1.12 17.87 -24.58
CA HIS A 286 -0.68 19.26 -24.46
C HIS A 286 0.81 19.38 -24.25
N ILE A 287 1.43 18.50 -23.46
CA ILE A 287 2.88 18.51 -23.24
C ILE A 287 3.63 18.35 -24.57
N PHE A 288 3.28 17.34 -25.36
CA PHE A 288 3.94 17.04 -26.62
C PHE A 288 3.66 18.08 -27.70
N GLU A 289 2.40 18.54 -27.84
CA GLU A 289 2.04 19.54 -28.84
C GLU A 289 2.75 20.88 -28.61
N ASN A 290 3.09 21.20 -27.36
CA ASN A 290 3.77 22.45 -26.99
C ASN A 290 5.30 22.29 -26.81
N GLY A 291 5.86 21.09 -27.04
CA GLY A 291 7.29 20.82 -26.84
C GLY A 291 7.73 21.03 -25.39
N TRP A 292 6.88 20.70 -24.42
CA TRP A 292 7.18 20.88 -23.00
C TRP A 292 7.95 19.71 -22.40
N GLU A 293 7.94 18.53 -23.02
CA GLU A 293 8.67 17.36 -22.55
C GLU A 293 10.17 17.60 -22.31
N ASP A 294 10.80 16.73 -21.51
CA ASP A 294 12.25 16.69 -21.34
C ASP A 294 12.86 15.70 -22.35
N GLU A 295 13.16 16.19 -23.56
CA GLU A 295 13.70 15.37 -24.66
C GLU A 295 15.06 14.72 -24.31
N ASP A 296 15.92 15.44 -23.57
CA ASP A 296 17.22 14.93 -23.15
C ASP A 296 17.04 13.77 -22.15
N PHE A 297 16.14 13.90 -21.17
CA PHE A 297 15.80 12.80 -20.27
C PHE A 297 15.22 11.61 -21.03
N ILE A 298 14.26 11.83 -21.93
CA ILE A 298 13.60 10.76 -22.69
C ILE A 298 14.65 9.99 -23.52
N SER A 299 15.47 10.69 -24.30
CA SER A 299 16.46 10.04 -25.17
C SER A 299 17.46 9.18 -24.40
N ARG A 300 17.92 9.66 -23.23
CA ARG A 300 18.92 8.95 -22.43
C ARG A 300 18.35 7.83 -21.58
N ARG A 301 17.10 7.98 -21.10
CA ARG A 301 16.58 7.16 -20.00
C ARG A 301 15.21 6.52 -20.22
N ALA A 302 14.53 6.77 -21.33
CA ALA A 302 13.25 6.14 -21.66
C ALA A 302 13.31 5.41 -23.02
N TRP A 303 12.60 4.29 -23.11
CA TRP A 303 12.46 3.48 -24.32
C TRP A 303 10.97 3.30 -24.67
N GLY A 304 10.62 3.39 -25.96
CA GLY A 304 9.24 3.26 -26.44
C GLY A 304 8.33 4.46 -26.17
N MET A 305 8.88 5.66 -25.96
CA MET A 305 8.06 6.88 -25.78
C MET A 305 7.31 7.25 -27.07
N ASP A 306 7.84 6.90 -28.24
CA ASP A 306 7.18 7.17 -29.52
C ASP A 306 5.89 6.34 -29.68
N ASP A 307 5.84 5.11 -29.17
CA ASP A 307 4.61 4.32 -29.11
C ASP A 307 3.52 5.01 -28.27
N VAL A 308 3.94 5.68 -27.19
CA VAL A 308 3.02 6.48 -26.36
C VAL A 308 2.56 7.71 -27.11
N ARG A 309 3.46 8.43 -27.80
CA ARG A 309 3.09 9.58 -28.63
C ARG A 309 2.06 9.20 -29.68
N GLU A 310 2.19 8.04 -30.29
CA GLU A 310 1.20 7.52 -31.23
C GLU A 310 -0.15 7.28 -30.54
N ALA A 311 -0.16 6.58 -29.40
CA ALA A 311 -1.39 6.33 -28.65
C ALA A 311 -2.07 7.61 -28.14
N VAL A 312 -1.31 8.65 -27.81
CA VAL A 312 -1.84 9.95 -27.34
C VAL A 312 -2.62 10.68 -28.44
N LYS A 313 -2.37 10.42 -29.73
CA LYS A 313 -3.10 11.05 -30.84
C LYS A 313 -4.59 10.70 -30.86
N ASP A 314 -4.97 9.56 -30.28
CA ASP A 314 -6.36 9.13 -30.15
C ASP A 314 -7.15 9.90 -29.07
N TYR A 315 -6.48 10.77 -28.31
CA TYR A 315 -7.04 11.54 -27.20
C TYR A 315 -6.87 13.06 -27.41
N PRO A 316 -7.38 13.64 -28.51
CA PRO A 316 -7.43 15.08 -28.65
C PRO A 316 -8.35 15.69 -27.58
N PRO A 317 -8.27 17.01 -27.29
CA PRO A 317 -9.00 17.63 -26.19
C PRO A 317 -10.52 17.35 -26.17
N ALA A 318 -11.18 17.30 -27.33
CA ALA A 318 -12.60 17.00 -27.42
C ALA A 318 -12.95 15.54 -27.04
N GLU A 319 -12.07 14.59 -27.37
CA GLU A 319 -12.26 13.19 -26.98
C GLU A 319 -12.02 13.00 -25.48
N VAL A 320 -10.99 13.67 -24.94
CA VAL A 320 -10.70 13.68 -23.50
C VAL A 320 -11.88 14.25 -22.73
N GLU A 321 -12.46 15.37 -23.17
CA GLU A 321 -13.65 15.96 -22.57
C GLU A 321 -14.84 14.99 -22.62
N ASN A 322 -15.09 14.35 -23.77
CA ASN A 322 -16.16 13.36 -23.93
C ASN A 322 -16.03 12.19 -22.93
N ILE A 323 -14.82 11.67 -22.72
CA ILE A 323 -14.59 10.50 -21.85
C ILE A 323 -14.56 10.89 -20.37
N THR A 324 -13.80 11.93 -20.02
CA THR A 324 -13.43 12.29 -18.63
C THR A 324 -14.32 13.35 -18.00
N SER A 325 -15.00 14.15 -18.84
CA SER A 325 -15.69 15.39 -18.47
C SER A 325 -14.79 16.55 -18.03
N VAL A 326 -13.48 16.51 -18.33
CA VAL A 326 -12.55 17.63 -18.12
C VAL A 326 -12.52 18.51 -19.36
N SER A 327 -12.76 19.82 -19.21
CA SER A 327 -12.77 20.73 -20.36
C SER A 327 -11.36 20.90 -20.96
N PRO A 328 -11.26 21.19 -22.27
CA PRO A 328 -9.98 21.48 -22.93
C PRO A 328 -9.15 22.57 -22.22
N GLU A 329 -9.78 23.62 -21.71
CA GLU A 329 -9.10 24.73 -21.04
C GLU A 329 -8.52 24.32 -19.68
N GLN A 330 -9.26 23.51 -18.92
CA GLN A 330 -8.77 22.98 -17.64
C GLN A 330 -7.64 21.97 -17.87
N MET A 331 -7.76 21.13 -18.90
CA MET A 331 -6.70 20.18 -19.27
C MET A 331 -5.41 20.92 -19.65
N TYR A 332 -5.49 21.92 -20.53
CA TYR A 332 -4.35 22.76 -20.91
C TYR A 332 -3.71 23.45 -19.70
N ARG A 333 -4.51 24.10 -18.85
CA ARG A 333 -4.00 24.80 -17.66
C ARG A 333 -3.29 23.84 -16.69
N THR A 334 -3.83 22.65 -16.51
CA THR A 334 -3.24 21.61 -15.65
C THR A 334 -1.91 21.11 -16.22
N ALA A 335 -1.87 20.78 -17.51
CA ALA A 335 -0.64 20.37 -18.21
C ALA A 335 0.44 21.44 -18.15
N LYS A 336 0.05 22.71 -18.38
CA LYS A 336 0.95 23.86 -18.29
C LYS A 336 1.49 24.05 -16.87
N MET A 337 0.65 23.92 -15.84
CA MET A 337 1.07 24.03 -14.45
C MET A 337 2.15 22.99 -14.10
N LEU A 338 1.99 21.74 -14.56
CA LEU A 338 2.99 20.68 -14.40
C LEU A 338 4.30 21.00 -15.14
N ALA A 339 4.20 21.52 -16.37
CA ALA A 339 5.35 21.83 -17.20
C ALA A 339 6.17 23.01 -16.65
N ASP A 340 5.50 24.09 -16.23
CA ASP A 340 6.15 25.33 -15.76
C ASP A 340 6.81 25.17 -14.37
N ASN A 341 6.45 24.14 -13.60
CA ASN A 341 6.82 23.99 -12.19
C ASN A 341 7.53 22.63 -11.93
N ARG A 342 8.73 22.45 -12.51
CA ARG A 342 9.58 21.27 -12.31
C ARG A 342 10.70 21.52 -11.29
N PRO A 343 11.17 20.49 -10.55
CA PRO A 343 10.69 19.10 -10.57
C PRO A 343 9.30 18.97 -9.94
N GLY A 344 8.46 18.13 -10.56
CA GLY A 344 7.12 17.81 -10.09
C GLY A 344 7.00 16.37 -9.60
N THR A 345 6.09 16.11 -8.68
CA THR A 345 5.81 14.77 -8.15
C THR A 345 4.35 14.38 -8.39
N ILE A 346 4.13 13.12 -8.72
CA ILE A 346 2.78 12.53 -8.80
C ILE A 346 2.55 11.62 -7.61
N VAL A 347 1.39 11.76 -6.98
CA VAL A 347 0.94 11.00 -5.81
C VAL A 347 -0.34 10.26 -6.16
N TRP A 348 -0.36 8.95 -5.92
CA TRP A 348 -1.57 8.14 -6.05
C TRP A 348 -1.70 7.13 -4.91
N CYS A 349 -2.93 6.65 -4.73
CA CYS A 349 -3.25 5.53 -3.85
C CYS A 349 -4.29 4.65 -4.55
N MET A 350 -5.40 4.35 -3.86
CA MET A 350 -6.38 3.39 -4.33
C MET A 350 -7.29 3.88 -5.46
N GLY A 351 -7.44 5.19 -5.63
CA GLY A 351 -8.25 5.76 -6.70
C GLY A 351 -7.72 5.36 -8.07
N GLY A 352 -6.40 5.26 -8.25
CA GLY A 352 -5.83 4.78 -9.52
C GLY A 352 -5.70 3.26 -9.62
N THR A 353 -5.56 2.55 -8.50
CA THR A 353 -5.17 1.12 -8.51
C THR A 353 -6.33 0.14 -8.62
N GLN A 354 -7.50 0.46 -8.08
CA GLN A 354 -8.64 -0.46 -7.93
C GLN A 354 -9.62 -0.39 -9.12
N HIS A 355 -9.10 -0.74 -10.30
CA HIS A 355 -9.79 -0.78 -11.59
C HIS A 355 -9.37 -2.02 -12.38
N THR A 356 -10.20 -2.46 -13.32
CA THR A 356 -9.88 -3.51 -14.31
C THR A 356 -8.65 -3.19 -15.17
N VAL A 357 -8.30 -1.90 -15.27
CA VAL A 357 -7.10 -1.38 -15.96
C VAL A 357 -6.12 -0.70 -15.00
N GLY A 358 -6.16 -1.03 -13.70
CA GLY A 358 -5.35 -0.37 -12.68
C GLY A 358 -3.84 -0.46 -12.94
N ASN A 359 -3.34 -1.56 -13.51
CA ASN A 359 -1.95 -1.69 -13.91
C ASN A 359 -1.59 -0.64 -14.98
N ALA A 360 -2.46 -0.40 -15.95
CA ALA A 360 -2.29 0.56 -17.03
C ALA A 360 -2.39 2.01 -16.52
N ASN A 361 -3.30 2.31 -15.58
CA ASN A 361 -3.37 3.61 -14.90
C ASN A 361 -2.02 3.96 -14.26
N THR A 362 -1.46 3.06 -13.45
CA THR A 362 -0.18 3.32 -12.78
C THR A 362 0.98 3.46 -13.76
N ARG A 363 0.93 2.82 -14.94
CA ARG A 363 1.90 3.04 -16.01
C ARG A 363 1.75 4.41 -16.66
N ALA A 364 0.53 4.86 -16.92
CA ALA A 364 0.28 6.21 -17.44
C ALA A 364 0.88 7.29 -16.51
N TYR A 365 0.70 7.14 -15.19
CA TYR A 365 1.31 8.04 -14.20
C TYR A 365 2.84 8.06 -14.27
N CYS A 366 3.46 6.90 -14.46
CA CYS A 366 4.91 6.80 -14.60
C CYS A 366 5.39 7.45 -15.91
N ILE A 367 4.69 7.21 -17.01
CA ILE A 367 5.00 7.78 -18.33
C ILE A 367 4.93 9.30 -18.31
N LEU A 368 3.94 9.89 -17.62
CA LEU A 368 3.88 11.34 -17.40
C LEU A 368 5.16 11.86 -16.73
N GLN A 369 5.64 11.19 -15.67
CA GLN A 369 6.87 11.60 -14.99
C GLN A 369 8.13 11.40 -15.84
N LEU A 370 8.16 10.40 -16.72
CA LEU A 370 9.25 10.21 -17.68
C LEU A 370 9.23 11.32 -18.73
N ALA A 371 8.06 11.67 -19.27
CA ALA A 371 7.91 12.75 -20.25
C ALA A 371 8.35 14.11 -19.69
N LEU A 372 8.12 14.35 -18.40
CA LEU A 372 8.51 15.59 -17.71
C LEU A 372 9.95 15.57 -17.13
N GLY A 373 10.68 14.45 -17.22
CA GLY A 373 12.05 14.34 -16.68
C GLY A 373 12.16 14.35 -15.16
N ASN A 374 11.09 13.96 -14.45
CA ASN A 374 10.98 14.13 -12.99
C ASN A 374 11.56 12.97 -12.16
N MET A 375 11.92 11.83 -12.78
CA MET A 375 12.38 10.64 -12.06
C MET A 375 13.85 10.75 -11.63
N GLY A 376 14.15 10.34 -10.39
CA GLY A 376 15.52 10.44 -9.83
C GLY A 376 15.91 11.86 -9.37
N LYS A 377 14.92 12.74 -9.17
CA LYS A 377 15.12 14.13 -8.72
C LYS A 377 14.54 14.32 -7.33
N SER A 378 15.22 15.13 -6.50
CA SER A 378 14.66 15.66 -5.26
C SER A 378 13.45 16.56 -5.56
N GLY A 379 12.36 16.39 -4.82
CA GLY A 379 11.08 17.05 -5.08
C GLY A 379 10.27 16.46 -6.25
N GLY A 380 10.82 15.44 -6.92
CA GLY A 380 10.23 14.81 -8.10
C GLY A 380 9.59 13.45 -7.82
N GLY A 381 9.72 12.54 -8.79
CA GLY A 381 9.42 11.12 -8.62
C GLY A 381 7.94 10.74 -8.58
N ALA A 382 7.71 9.47 -8.27
CA ALA A 382 6.41 8.85 -8.08
C ALA A 382 6.22 8.54 -6.59
N ASN A 383 5.44 9.37 -5.90
CA ASN A 383 5.21 9.29 -4.46
C ASN A 383 3.97 8.47 -4.14
N ILE A 384 4.18 7.16 -3.97
CA ILE A 384 3.09 6.19 -3.92
C ILE A 384 2.70 5.93 -2.47
N PHE A 385 1.63 6.57 -2.01
CA PHE A 385 1.21 6.48 -0.62
C PHE A 385 0.50 5.16 -0.35
N ARG A 386 1.21 4.25 0.32
CA ARG A 386 0.78 2.90 0.66
C ARG A 386 -0.38 2.87 1.66
N GLY A 387 -1.14 1.78 1.74
CA GLY A 387 -2.26 1.63 2.68
C GLY A 387 -1.83 1.43 4.14
N HIS A 388 -1.88 0.18 4.59
CA HIS A 388 -1.49 -0.24 5.95
C HIS A 388 -0.02 0.08 6.27
N ASP A 389 0.27 0.20 7.56
CA ASP A 389 1.58 0.48 8.14
C ASP A 389 2.72 -0.36 7.55
N ASN A 390 2.51 -1.67 7.35
CA ASN A 390 3.53 -2.57 6.79
C ASN A 390 3.16 -3.20 5.44
N VAL A 391 2.23 -2.62 4.67
CA VAL A 391 1.90 -3.20 3.34
C VAL A 391 3.12 -3.22 2.41
N GLN A 392 4.04 -2.26 2.54
CA GLN A 392 5.31 -2.27 1.81
C GLN A 392 6.17 -3.46 2.21
N GLY A 393 6.36 -3.71 3.51
CA GLY A 393 7.13 -4.84 4.02
C GLY A 393 6.51 -6.16 3.62
N ALA A 394 5.21 -6.36 3.85
CA ALA A 394 4.52 -7.58 3.46
C ALA A 394 4.64 -7.90 1.95
N THR A 395 4.64 -6.87 1.09
CA THR A 395 4.97 -7.02 -0.34
C THR A 395 6.44 -7.37 -0.56
N ASP A 396 7.38 -6.71 0.13
CA ASP A 396 8.81 -6.98 0.03
C ASP A 396 9.17 -8.40 0.46
N PHE A 397 8.46 -8.95 1.46
CA PHE A 397 8.60 -10.32 1.94
C PHE A 397 7.82 -11.36 1.14
N GLY A 398 7.18 -10.95 0.05
CA GLY A 398 6.54 -11.86 -0.88
C GLY A 398 5.38 -12.65 -0.27
N LEU A 399 4.59 -12.03 0.62
CA LEU A 399 3.27 -12.52 1.01
C LEU A 399 2.28 -12.38 -0.14
N LEU A 400 2.63 -12.93 -1.29
CA LEU A 400 1.96 -12.75 -2.56
C LEU A 400 1.91 -14.09 -3.27
N PHE A 401 0.81 -14.31 -3.99
CA PHE A 401 0.56 -15.60 -4.64
C PHE A 401 1.52 -15.92 -5.80
N ASP A 402 2.31 -14.95 -6.25
CA ASP A 402 3.09 -14.98 -7.49
C ASP A 402 4.62 -14.82 -7.28
N ASN A 403 5.10 -14.70 -6.04
CA ASN A 403 6.52 -14.51 -5.76
C ASN A 403 6.97 -15.01 -4.36
N LEU A 404 8.28 -14.91 -4.16
CA LEU A 404 9.05 -15.22 -2.95
C LEU A 404 9.65 -13.92 -2.39
N PRO A 405 10.11 -13.92 -1.13
CA PRO A 405 10.64 -12.71 -0.50
C PRO A 405 11.75 -12.08 -1.36
N GLY A 406 11.79 -10.75 -1.42
CA GLY A 406 12.67 -9.99 -2.30
C GLY A 406 12.20 -9.92 -3.76
N TYR A 407 10.92 -10.13 -4.06
CA TYR A 407 10.41 -10.14 -5.46
C TYR A 407 11.11 -11.17 -6.36
N TYR A 408 11.58 -12.28 -5.78
CA TYR A 408 12.03 -13.42 -6.58
C TYR A 408 10.78 -14.11 -7.12
N GLY A 409 10.71 -14.38 -8.42
CA GLY A 409 9.57 -15.12 -8.99
C GLY A 409 9.50 -16.56 -8.47
N LEU A 410 8.57 -17.35 -9.00
CA LEU A 410 8.39 -18.76 -8.63
C LEU A 410 9.20 -19.72 -9.52
N SER A 411 10.26 -19.26 -10.17
CA SER A 411 11.10 -20.14 -11.00
C SER A 411 11.91 -21.11 -10.15
N GLU A 412 12.33 -22.23 -10.73
CA GLU A 412 13.22 -23.20 -10.07
C GLU A 412 14.47 -22.54 -9.48
N GLY A 413 15.13 -21.64 -10.22
CA GLY A 413 16.31 -20.93 -9.72
C GLY A 413 16.02 -20.03 -8.50
N ALA A 414 14.81 -19.48 -8.40
CA ALA A 414 14.39 -18.69 -7.24
C ALA A 414 14.12 -19.57 -6.01
N TRP A 415 13.51 -20.73 -6.20
CA TRP A 415 13.35 -21.72 -5.13
C TRP A 415 14.69 -22.26 -4.65
N GLN A 416 15.59 -22.60 -5.57
CA GLN A 416 16.96 -23.02 -5.22
C GLN A 416 17.70 -21.92 -4.44
N HIS A 417 17.48 -20.64 -4.76
CA HIS A 417 18.04 -19.52 -3.99
C HIS A 417 17.54 -19.54 -2.55
N TRP A 418 16.22 -19.60 -2.35
CA TRP A 418 15.64 -19.61 -1.01
C TRP A 418 15.96 -20.89 -0.22
N SER A 419 16.06 -22.05 -0.88
CA SER A 419 16.56 -23.29 -0.26
C SER A 419 17.99 -23.12 0.28
N ARG A 420 18.88 -22.42 -0.45
CA ARG A 420 20.24 -22.12 0.06
C ARG A 420 20.22 -21.15 1.24
N VAL A 421 19.36 -20.14 1.20
CA VAL A 421 19.22 -19.17 2.31
C VAL A 421 18.72 -19.86 3.58
N TRP A 422 17.77 -20.79 3.45
CA TRP A 422 17.23 -21.57 4.57
C TRP A 422 18.14 -22.73 5.00
N ASP A 423 19.21 -23.00 4.26
CA ASP A 423 20.07 -24.17 4.44
C ASP A 423 19.26 -25.49 4.39
N LEU A 424 18.41 -25.63 3.37
CA LEU A 424 17.57 -26.81 3.13
C LEU A 424 17.87 -27.44 1.78
N ASP A 425 17.65 -28.75 1.70
CA ASP A 425 17.65 -29.47 0.44
C ASP A 425 16.49 -28.98 -0.44
N TYR A 426 16.80 -28.61 -1.67
CA TYR A 426 15.81 -28.19 -2.66
C TYR A 426 14.81 -29.29 -2.98
N ASP A 427 15.25 -30.56 -3.03
CA ASP A 427 14.37 -31.68 -3.35
C ASP A 427 13.37 -31.94 -2.21
N TRP A 428 13.76 -31.69 -0.95
CA TRP A 428 12.83 -31.73 0.17
C TRP A 428 11.77 -30.64 0.09
N VAL A 429 12.16 -29.39 -0.23
CA VAL A 429 11.22 -28.27 -0.41
C VAL A 429 10.26 -28.57 -1.56
N LYS A 430 10.79 -29.02 -2.70
CA LYS A 430 10.00 -29.41 -3.87
C LYS A 430 9.00 -30.52 -3.55
N GLY A 431 9.40 -31.51 -2.75
CA GLY A 431 8.55 -32.61 -2.32
C GLY A 431 7.36 -32.20 -1.44
N GLN A 432 7.32 -30.97 -0.91
CA GLN A 432 6.16 -30.48 -0.15
C GLN A 432 4.98 -30.13 -1.05
N PHE A 433 5.24 -29.72 -2.28
CA PHE A 433 4.23 -29.28 -3.23
C PHE A 433 3.55 -30.46 -3.92
N ASP A 434 2.33 -30.23 -4.40
CA ASP A 434 1.68 -31.15 -5.32
C ASP A 434 2.50 -31.26 -6.63
N GLN A 435 2.73 -32.50 -7.09
CA GLN A 435 3.50 -32.82 -8.29
C GLN A 435 2.61 -32.90 -9.55
N GLY A 436 1.29 -32.75 -9.40
CA GLY A 436 0.32 -32.67 -10.49
C GLY A 436 0.56 -31.47 -11.41
N THR A 437 -0.03 -31.54 -12.61
CA THR A 437 0.02 -30.45 -13.60
C THR A 437 -1.38 -29.92 -13.85
N TYR A 438 -1.56 -28.63 -13.64
CA TYR A 438 -2.83 -27.92 -13.79
C TYR A 438 -2.62 -26.70 -14.68
N LEU A 439 -3.48 -26.52 -15.69
CA LEU A 439 -3.32 -25.46 -16.69
C LEU A 439 -1.90 -25.43 -17.31
N GLY A 440 -1.29 -26.61 -17.48
CA GLY A 440 0.05 -26.78 -18.06
C GLY A 440 1.24 -26.44 -17.15
N LYS A 441 1.02 -26.21 -15.84
CA LYS A 441 2.09 -25.90 -14.88
C LYS A 441 1.97 -26.71 -13.59
N GLN A 442 3.10 -26.88 -12.89
CA GLN A 442 3.11 -27.44 -11.54
C GLN A 442 2.83 -26.34 -10.49
N PRO A 443 2.11 -26.64 -9.40
CA PRO A 443 1.79 -25.68 -8.35
C PRO A 443 2.98 -24.91 -7.76
N MET A 444 4.14 -25.53 -7.61
CA MET A 444 5.35 -24.89 -7.07
C MET A 444 5.83 -23.70 -7.91
N THR A 445 5.72 -23.80 -9.24
CA THR A 445 6.21 -22.80 -10.19
C THR A 445 5.09 -22.02 -10.90
N SER A 446 3.84 -22.26 -10.49
CA SER A 446 2.68 -21.48 -10.88
C SER A 446 2.22 -20.59 -9.73
N ALA A 447 1.64 -19.44 -10.09
CA ALA A 447 1.06 -18.54 -9.12
C ALA A 447 -0.17 -19.19 -8.46
N GLY A 448 -0.42 -18.90 -7.19
CA GLY A 448 -1.62 -19.31 -6.45
C GLY A 448 -2.90 -18.55 -6.84
N ILE A 449 -3.92 -18.68 -6.00
CA ILE A 449 -5.16 -17.91 -6.08
C ILE A 449 -4.96 -16.55 -5.37
N PRO A 450 -5.27 -15.42 -6.01
CA PRO A 450 -5.13 -14.10 -5.39
C PRO A 450 -6.12 -13.87 -4.25
N CYS A 451 -5.74 -13.03 -3.28
CA CYS A 451 -6.57 -12.66 -2.13
C CYS A 451 -7.94 -12.14 -2.57
N SER A 452 -8.00 -11.34 -3.62
CA SER A 452 -9.23 -10.77 -4.16
C SER A 452 -10.25 -11.80 -4.69
N ARG A 453 -9.85 -13.06 -4.81
CA ARG A 453 -10.61 -14.14 -5.45
C ARG A 453 -10.57 -15.46 -4.66
N TRP A 454 -10.15 -15.45 -3.39
CA TRP A 454 -10.11 -16.69 -2.58
C TRP A 454 -11.50 -17.35 -2.52
N HIS A 455 -12.57 -16.54 -2.48
CA HIS A 455 -13.96 -16.99 -2.44
C HIS A 455 -14.38 -17.71 -3.74
N ASP A 456 -13.82 -17.31 -4.89
CA ASP A 456 -13.98 -18.06 -6.14
C ASP A 456 -13.22 -19.39 -6.09
N GLY A 457 -12.03 -19.43 -5.46
CA GLY A 457 -11.29 -20.68 -5.22
C GLY A 457 -12.05 -21.74 -4.40
N VAL A 458 -13.01 -21.31 -3.58
CA VAL A 458 -13.93 -22.19 -2.83
C VAL A 458 -15.13 -22.62 -3.68
N ARG A 459 -15.65 -21.72 -4.53
CA ARG A 459 -16.97 -21.84 -5.16
C ARG A 459 -16.94 -22.33 -6.60
N GLU A 460 -15.90 -22.00 -7.36
CA GLU A 460 -15.76 -22.35 -8.77
C GLU A 460 -15.74 -23.88 -8.96
N ASP A 461 -16.14 -24.32 -10.15
CA ASP A 461 -15.97 -25.71 -10.53
C ASP A 461 -14.48 -26.11 -10.46
N LYS A 462 -14.17 -27.17 -9.72
CA LYS A 462 -12.78 -27.64 -9.53
C LYS A 462 -12.09 -27.98 -10.85
N ASP A 463 -12.85 -28.35 -11.89
CA ASP A 463 -12.29 -28.68 -13.20
C ASP A 463 -11.89 -27.42 -13.99
N LYS A 464 -12.23 -26.22 -13.50
CA LYS A 464 -11.91 -24.92 -14.09
C LYS A 464 -10.82 -24.15 -13.36
N ILE A 465 -10.32 -24.66 -12.23
CA ILE A 465 -9.27 -24.03 -11.45
C ILE A 465 -7.90 -24.67 -11.67
N GLY A 466 -6.84 -23.88 -11.48
CA GLY A 466 -5.45 -24.30 -11.69
C GLY A 466 -4.81 -25.08 -10.53
N GLN A 467 -5.56 -25.95 -9.86
CA GLN A 467 -5.08 -26.79 -8.75
C GLN A 467 -5.95 -28.04 -8.59
N ARG A 468 -5.52 -29.00 -7.76
CA ARG A 468 -6.17 -30.31 -7.58
C ARG A 468 -7.64 -30.24 -7.16
N ASP A 469 -7.96 -29.35 -6.23
CA ASP A 469 -9.28 -29.26 -5.60
C ASP A 469 -9.53 -27.84 -5.08
N ASN A 470 -10.78 -27.54 -4.73
CA ASN A 470 -11.20 -26.25 -4.17
C ASN A 470 -10.53 -25.95 -2.82
N ILE A 471 -10.50 -24.68 -2.44
CA ILE A 471 -10.11 -24.27 -1.08
C ILE A 471 -11.14 -24.79 -0.07
N ARG A 472 -10.67 -25.50 0.95
CA ARG A 472 -11.48 -26.11 2.03
C ARG A 472 -11.17 -25.53 3.41
N LEU A 473 -9.96 -25.02 3.63
CA LEU A 473 -9.58 -24.33 4.87
C LEU A 473 -8.90 -23.01 4.54
N ALA A 474 -9.23 -21.94 5.26
CA ALA A 474 -8.55 -20.66 5.14
C ALA A 474 -8.15 -20.09 6.50
N PHE A 475 -6.90 -19.65 6.58
CA PHE A 475 -6.42 -18.74 7.62
C PHE A 475 -6.70 -17.31 7.18
N PHE A 476 -7.36 -16.52 8.03
CA PHE A 476 -7.53 -15.08 7.92
C PHE A 476 -6.73 -14.42 9.04
N ALA A 477 -5.43 -14.23 8.82
CA ALA A 477 -4.53 -13.64 9.79
C ALA A 477 -4.39 -12.13 9.55
N GLY A 478 -4.91 -11.31 10.46
CA GLY A 478 -4.87 -9.85 10.36
C GLY A 478 -5.47 -9.29 9.07
N GLN A 479 -6.53 -9.94 8.57
CA GLN A 479 -7.28 -9.58 7.36
C GLN A 479 -8.76 -9.83 7.59
N SER A 480 -9.61 -8.88 7.18
CA SER A 480 -11.07 -9.04 7.22
C SER A 480 -11.66 -9.21 5.84
N VAL A 481 -12.77 -9.94 5.74
CA VAL A 481 -13.39 -10.32 4.45
C VAL A 481 -14.39 -9.29 3.93
N ASN A 482 -14.84 -8.34 4.75
CA ASN A 482 -15.65 -7.22 4.25
C ASN A 482 -14.85 -6.22 3.40
N THR A 483 -13.54 -6.42 3.25
CA THR A 483 -12.71 -5.69 2.29
C THR A 483 -12.81 -6.23 0.87
N GLU A 484 -13.43 -7.40 0.67
CA GLU A 484 -13.63 -8.03 -0.64
C GLU A 484 -14.97 -7.63 -1.25
N THR A 485 -14.99 -7.35 -2.56
CA THR A 485 -16.23 -7.14 -3.33
C THR A 485 -17.11 -8.40 -3.36
N ARG A 486 -18.36 -8.27 -3.81
CA ARG A 486 -19.32 -9.38 -3.94
C ARG A 486 -19.61 -10.04 -2.60
N GLY A 487 -19.96 -9.25 -1.59
CA GLY A 487 -20.17 -9.73 -0.21
C GLY A 487 -21.09 -10.95 -0.06
N ARG A 488 -22.12 -11.11 -0.90
CA ARG A 488 -22.96 -12.33 -0.91
C ARG A 488 -22.16 -13.58 -1.24
N GLU A 489 -21.31 -13.48 -2.25
CA GLU A 489 -20.46 -14.57 -2.73
C GLU A 489 -19.35 -14.93 -1.74
N VAL A 490 -18.83 -13.91 -1.06
CA VAL A 490 -17.92 -14.09 0.07
C VAL A 490 -18.59 -14.88 1.20
N ARG A 491 -19.83 -14.53 1.58
CA ARG A 491 -20.58 -15.28 2.61
C ARG A 491 -20.81 -16.73 2.20
N ASP A 492 -21.25 -16.95 0.96
CA ASP A 492 -21.46 -18.30 0.43
C ASP A 492 -20.17 -19.15 0.48
N ALA A 493 -19.02 -18.55 0.22
CA ALA A 493 -17.72 -19.23 0.30
C ALA A 493 -17.37 -19.59 1.75
N LEU A 494 -17.59 -18.67 2.70
CA LEU A 494 -17.42 -18.97 4.13
C LEU A 494 -18.33 -20.13 4.58
N ASP A 495 -19.57 -20.16 4.09
CA ASP A 495 -20.53 -21.21 4.41
C ASP A 495 -20.08 -22.58 3.88
N LYS A 496 -19.42 -22.64 2.72
CA LYS A 496 -18.99 -23.87 2.04
C LYS A 496 -17.69 -24.48 2.59
N MET A 497 -16.79 -23.70 3.19
CA MET A 497 -15.50 -24.21 3.67
C MET A 497 -15.64 -25.28 4.77
N ASP A 498 -14.62 -26.11 4.98
CA ASP A 498 -14.60 -27.06 6.10
C ASP A 498 -14.17 -26.38 7.40
N THR A 499 -13.20 -25.46 7.31
CA THR A 499 -12.65 -24.77 8.48
C THR A 499 -12.26 -23.34 8.17
N ILE A 500 -12.63 -22.42 9.06
CA ILE A 500 -12.21 -21.02 9.04
C ILE A 500 -11.37 -20.77 10.29
N VAL A 501 -10.17 -20.22 10.12
CA VAL A 501 -9.30 -19.83 11.23
C VAL A 501 -9.01 -18.34 11.15
N VAL A 502 -9.53 -17.57 12.10
CA VAL A 502 -9.23 -16.14 12.24
C VAL A 502 -8.13 -15.98 13.27
N ILE A 503 -7.07 -15.26 12.90
CA ILE A 503 -5.95 -14.91 13.79
C ILE A 503 -5.89 -13.39 13.84
N ASP A 504 -6.43 -12.80 14.90
CA ASP A 504 -6.61 -11.35 14.98
C ASP A 504 -6.84 -10.91 16.44
N PRO A 505 -6.48 -9.67 16.82
CA PRO A 505 -6.87 -9.08 18.10
C PRO A 505 -8.40 -8.94 18.29
N TYR A 506 -9.18 -8.87 17.22
CA TYR A 506 -10.64 -8.66 17.23
C TYR A 506 -11.38 -9.73 16.41
N PRO A 507 -12.67 -10.01 16.67
CA PRO A 507 -13.46 -10.85 15.78
C PRO A 507 -13.65 -10.15 14.42
N THR A 508 -12.96 -10.63 13.40
CA THR A 508 -13.10 -10.12 12.03
C THR A 508 -14.35 -10.68 11.36
N MET A 509 -14.72 -10.13 10.21
CA MET A 509 -15.93 -10.55 9.50
C MET A 509 -15.89 -12.01 9.04
N ALA A 510 -14.71 -12.61 8.87
CA ALA A 510 -14.59 -14.03 8.53
C ALA A 510 -15.16 -14.93 9.65
N GLY A 511 -15.11 -14.48 10.91
CA GLY A 511 -15.61 -15.22 12.05
C GLY A 511 -17.10 -15.01 12.35
N VAL A 512 -17.77 -14.04 11.71
CA VAL A 512 -19.16 -13.65 12.08
C VAL A 512 -20.13 -13.49 10.91
N MET A 513 -19.64 -13.38 9.68
CA MET A 513 -20.47 -13.15 8.49
C MET A 513 -21.19 -14.40 7.98
N HIS A 514 -20.65 -15.58 8.28
CA HIS A 514 -21.14 -16.88 7.82
C HIS A 514 -22.42 -17.34 8.57
N ASN A 515 -23.09 -18.34 8.03
CA ASN A 515 -24.24 -19.03 8.64
C ASN A 515 -23.87 -20.34 9.37
N ARG A 516 -22.58 -20.67 9.43
CA ARG A 516 -22.06 -21.89 10.07
C ARG A 516 -22.44 -22.03 11.54
N LYS A 517 -22.45 -23.27 12.02
CA LYS A 517 -22.61 -23.62 13.44
C LYS A 517 -21.35 -24.23 14.05
N ASP A 518 -20.40 -24.66 13.22
CA ASP A 518 -19.21 -25.37 13.62
C ASP A 518 -18.02 -25.04 12.69
N GLY A 519 -16.81 -25.44 13.07
CA GLY A 519 -15.62 -25.36 12.20
C GLY A 519 -15.08 -23.95 12.00
N VAL A 520 -15.25 -23.07 12.99
CA VAL A 520 -14.72 -21.70 12.96
C VAL A 520 -13.94 -21.46 14.23
N TYR A 521 -12.71 -20.98 14.09
CA TYR A 521 -11.78 -20.74 15.19
C TYR A 521 -11.39 -19.26 15.24
N LEU A 522 -11.37 -18.69 16.44
CA LEU A 522 -10.81 -17.37 16.72
C LEU A 522 -9.60 -17.54 17.62
N LEU A 523 -8.42 -17.18 17.12
CA LEU A 523 -7.16 -17.27 17.84
C LEU A 523 -6.68 -15.85 18.18
N PRO A 524 -6.50 -15.50 19.47
CA PRO A 524 -6.15 -14.15 19.87
C PRO A 524 -4.69 -13.85 19.52
N ALA A 525 -4.50 -12.99 18.51
CA ALA A 525 -3.19 -12.46 18.17
C ALA A 525 -2.87 -11.20 18.99
N CYS A 526 -1.58 -10.96 19.19
CA CYS A 526 -1.08 -9.69 19.73
C CYS A 526 -1.27 -8.54 18.72
N SER A 527 -1.51 -7.33 19.23
CA SER A 527 -1.22 -6.12 18.46
C SER A 527 0.29 -5.93 18.34
N GLN A 528 0.72 -5.06 17.42
CA GLN A 528 2.14 -4.74 17.23
C GLN A 528 2.77 -3.96 18.41
N PHE A 529 1.99 -3.60 19.43
CA PHE A 529 2.47 -2.99 20.67
C PHE A 529 2.75 -4.01 21.79
N GLU A 530 2.32 -5.27 21.59
CA GLU A 530 2.53 -6.40 22.49
C GLU A 530 3.68 -7.32 22.03
N THR A 531 4.33 -6.94 20.92
CA THR A 531 5.48 -7.61 20.32
C THR A 531 6.52 -6.56 19.87
N TYR A 532 7.64 -7.02 19.32
CA TYR A 532 8.70 -6.18 18.79
C TYR A 532 9.17 -6.72 17.41
N GLY A 533 9.86 -5.88 16.64
CA GLY A 533 10.32 -6.21 15.29
C GLY A 533 10.40 -4.99 14.39
N SER A 534 10.49 -5.19 13.08
CA SER A 534 10.60 -4.10 12.12
C SER A 534 9.37 -3.93 11.22
N VAL A 535 9.16 -2.71 10.73
CA VAL A 535 8.09 -2.32 9.80
C VAL A 535 8.65 -1.45 8.68
N SER A 536 8.17 -1.63 7.45
CA SER A 536 8.57 -0.84 6.28
C SER A 536 7.47 0.15 5.89
N ALA A 537 7.76 1.44 6.03
CA ALA A 537 6.84 2.52 5.68
C ALA A 537 6.79 2.77 4.16
N SER A 538 5.89 3.66 3.72
CA SER A 538 5.66 3.97 2.30
C SER A 538 6.93 4.43 1.57
N ASN A 539 7.76 5.22 2.25
CA ASN A 539 9.04 5.72 1.74
C ASN A 539 10.18 4.69 1.80
N ARG A 540 9.85 3.40 2.03
CA ARG A 540 10.78 2.26 2.16
C ARG A 540 11.66 2.28 3.41
N SER A 541 11.49 3.23 4.32
CA SER A 541 12.19 3.24 5.61
C SER A 541 11.74 2.05 6.47
N LEU A 542 12.69 1.18 6.81
CA LEU A 542 12.56 0.12 7.81
C LEU A 542 12.73 0.73 9.20
N GLN A 543 11.75 0.55 10.06
CA GLN A 543 11.71 1.16 11.39
C GLN A 543 11.52 0.08 12.44
N TRP A 544 12.26 0.19 13.55
CA TRP A 544 12.14 -0.76 14.66
C TRP A 544 10.99 -0.36 15.60
N ARG A 545 10.22 -1.35 16.05
CA ARG A 545 9.19 -1.25 17.08
C ARG A 545 9.67 -1.99 18.32
N ASP A 546 9.71 -1.29 19.45
CA ASP A 546 9.86 -1.93 20.75
C ASP A 546 8.48 -2.29 21.30
N ARG A 547 8.46 -3.38 22.08
CA ARG A 547 7.28 -3.86 22.79
C ARG A 547 6.90 -2.86 23.87
N VAL A 548 5.65 -2.38 23.84
CA VAL A 548 5.13 -1.39 24.79
C VAL A 548 4.60 -2.07 26.05
N VAL A 549 3.88 -3.17 25.90
CA VAL A 549 3.36 -3.97 27.03
C VAL A 549 3.54 -5.46 26.74
N GLU A 550 3.46 -6.31 27.76
CA GLU A 550 3.35 -7.75 27.56
C GLU A 550 2.02 -8.10 26.85
N PRO A 551 1.96 -9.22 26.12
CA PRO A 551 0.71 -9.75 25.58
C PRO A 551 -0.41 -9.74 26.62
N VAL A 552 -1.55 -9.12 26.30
CA VAL A 552 -2.70 -9.11 27.21
C VAL A 552 -3.61 -10.32 26.97
N PHE A 553 -4.29 -10.74 28.04
CA PHE A 553 -5.08 -11.98 28.09
C PHE A 553 -4.22 -13.21 27.74
N GLU A 554 -4.73 -14.13 26.92
CA GLU A 554 -3.98 -15.28 26.40
C GLU A 554 -3.47 -15.04 24.98
N SER A 555 -3.33 -13.77 24.57
CA SER A 555 -2.85 -13.44 23.22
C SER A 555 -1.42 -13.92 23.01
N LYS A 556 -1.09 -14.29 21.78
CA LYS A 556 0.28 -14.68 21.38
C LYS A 556 0.77 -13.85 20.20
N PRO A 557 2.08 -13.52 20.13
CA PRO A 557 2.65 -12.95 18.92
C PRO A 557 2.50 -13.90 17.74
N ASP A 558 2.29 -13.37 16.52
CA ASP A 558 2.02 -14.21 15.35
C ASP A 558 3.15 -15.21 15.06
N HIS A 559 4.42 -14.83 15.27
CA HIS A 559 5.55 -15.74 15.08
C HIS A 559 5.56 -16.89 16.08
N GLU A 560 5.02 -16.71 17.29
CA GLU A 560 4.81 -17.81 18.25
C GLU A 560 3.70 -18.74 17.76
N ILE A 561 2.58 -18.20 17.27
CA ILE A 561 1.47 -18.99 16.70
C ILE A 561 1.97 -19.84 15.52
N MET A 562 2.77 -19.24 14.63
CA MET A 562 3.39 -19.95 13.50
C MET A 562 4.32 -21.08 13.97
N TYR A 563 5.11 -20.87 15.03
CA TYR A 563 5.97 -21.91 15.60
C TYR A 563 5.16 -23.08 16.16
N LEU A 564 4.10 -22.79 16.94
CA LEU A 564 3.22 -23.83 17.50
C LEU A 564 2.57 -24.66 16.39
N LEU A 565 2.10 -24.00 15.33
CA LEU A 565 1.54 -24.68 14.17
C LEU A 565 2.60 -25.52 13.43
N ALA A 566 3.78 -24.96 13.16
CA ALA A 566 4.88 -25.68 12.51
C ALA A 566 5.30 -26.93 13.29
N LYS A 567 5.28 -26.86 14.63
CA LYS A 567 5.55 -28.00 15.52
C LYS A 567 4.48 -29.08 15.36
N LYS A 568 3.19 -28.71 15.34
CA LYS A 568 2.08 -29.63 15.08
C LYS A 568 2.17 -30.30 13.71
N LEU A 569 2.60 -29.55 12.70
CA LEU A 569 2.73 -30.04 11.32
C LEU A 569 4.02 -30.83 11.06
N GLY A 570 4.92 -30.92 12.05
CA GLY A 570 6.18 -31.68 11.91
C GLY A 570 7.24 -31.01 11.02
N ILE A 571 7.16 -29.68 10.84
CA ILE A 571 8.07 -28.91 9.98
C ILE A 571 8.91 -27.86 10.75
N ALA A 572 8.80 -27.82 12.07
CA ALA A 572 9.47 -26.83 12.90
C ALA A 572 11.01 -26.88 12.79
N ASP A 573 11.60 -28.08 12.73
CA ASP A 573 13.05 -28.26 12.65
C ASP A 573 13.63 -27.66 11.35
N GLN A 574 12.89 -27.75 10.24
CA GLN A 574 13.27 -27.16 8.96
C GLN A 574 12.98 -25.65 8.94
N MET A 575 11.82 -25.24 9.46
CA MET A 575 11.39 -23.85 9.44
C MET A 575 12.25 -22.95 10.30
N PHE A 576 12.71 -23.44 11.46
CA PHE A 576 13.47 -22.65 12.43
C PHE A 576 14.92 -23.11 12.58
N LYS A 577 15.46 -23.85 11.60
CA LYS A 577 16.85 -24.36 11.59
C LYS A 577 17.91 -23.32 11.98
N ASN A 578 17.75 -22.08 11.50
CA ASN A 578 18.68 -20.97 11.73
C ASN A 578 18.16 -19.92 12.73
N ILE A 579 17.08 -20.22 13.47
CA ILE A 579 16.38 -19.26 14.33
C ILE A 579 16.29 -19.85 15.73
N LYS A 580 16.87 -19.17 16.71
CA LYS A 580 16.77 -19.61 18.10
C LYS A 580 15.31 -19.54 18.58
N ILE A 581 14.88 -20.57 19.31
CA ILE A 581 13.58 -20.60 19.98
C ILE A 581 13.78 -20.39 21.49
N ASN A 582 13.12 -19.39 22.06
CA ASN A 582 13.12 -19.09 23.49
C ASN A 582 11.80 -19.60 24.10
N GLY A 583 11.81 -20.83 24.60
CA GLY A 583 10.58 -21.51 25.03
C GLY A 583 9.72 -21.89 23.82
N THR A 584 8.72 -21.06 23.52
CA THR A 584 7.87 -21.19 22.32
C THR A 584 8.06 -20.04 21.34
N GLU A 585 8.79 -18.99 21.70
CA GLU A 585 8.89 -17.77 20.88
C GLU A 585 10.17 -17.77 20.03
N PRO A 586 10.05 -17.70 18.68
CA PRO A 586 11.18 -17.45 17.79
C PRO A 586 11.88 -16.10 18.07
N LEU A 587 13.22 -16.10 18.07
CA LEU A 587 14.01 -14.88 18.26
C LEU A 587 13.94 -13.98 17.02
N VAL A 588 13.38 -12.78 17.18
CA VAL A 588 13.13 -11.81 16.09
C VAL A 588 14.43 -11.42 15.36
N GLU A 589 15.52 -11.21 16.09
CA GLU A 589 16.81 -10.83 15.51
C GLU A 589 17.39 -11.88 14.56
N ASP A 590 17.21 -13.17 14.86
CA ASP A 590 17.69 -14.24 13.98
C ASP A 590 16.85 -14.31 12.70
N ILE A 591 15.55 -14.03 12.79
CA ILE A 591 14.67 -13.92 11.62
C ILE A 591 15.15 -12.79 10.71
N THR A 592 15.44 -11.61 11.28
CA THR A 592 15.99 -10.48 10.54
C THR A 592 17.26 -10.90 9.79
N ARG A 593 18.21 -11.52 10.48
CA ARG A 593 19.47 -11.97 9.89
C ARG A 593 19.29 -13.04 8.82
N GLU A 594 18.33 -13.93 8.96
CA GLU A 594 18.08 -14.95 7.94
C GLU A 594 17.60 -14.33 6.63
N PHE A 595 16.61 -13.42 6.67
CA PHE A 595 16.17 -12.76 5.44
C PHE A 595 17.23 -11.83 4.84
N ASN A 596 18.10 -11.22 5.67
CA ASN A 596 19.19 -10.38 5.19
C ASN A 596 20.17 -11.14 4.28
N LYS A 597 20.32 -12.46 4.45
CA LYS A 597 21.18 -13.29 3.59
C LYS A 597 20.62 -13.45 2.18
N GLY A 598 19.29 -13.36 2.02
CA GLY A 598 18.58 -13.74 0.80
C GLY A 598 18.04 -12.57 -0.02
N MET A 599 17.73 -11.42 0.58
CA MET A 599 16.96 -10.34 -0.06
C MET A 599 17.82 -9.33 -0.84
N TRP A 600 18.76 -9.82 -1.65
CA TRP A 600 19.70 -8.99 -2.44
C TRP A 600 19.03 -8.12 -3.49
N THR A 601 17.98 -8.64 -4.14
CA THR A 601 17.22 -7.97 -5.19
C THR A 601 16.62 -6.62 -4.80
N VAL A 602 16.28 -6.43 -3.53
CA VAL A 602 15.77 -5.16 -2.98
C VAL A 602 16.78 -4.46 -2.09
N GLY A 603 17.88 -5.11 -1.71
CA GLY A 603 18.86 -4.56 -0.78
C GLY A 603 18.29 -4.45 0.62
N TYR A 604 17.68 -5.53 1.11
CA TYR A 604 17.40 -5.75 2.52
C TYR A 604 18.60 -6.45 3.17
N THR A 605 19.84 -6.06 2.86
CA THR A 605 21.04 -6.83 3.29
C THR A 605 21.93 -6.04 4.24
N GLY A 606 22.00 -4.71 4.08
CA GLY A 606 22.76 -3.83 4.96
C GLY A 606 22.05 -3.48 6.27
N GLN A 607 20.74 -3.70 6.38
CA GLN A 607 20.01 -3.48 7.63
C GLN A 607 20.32 -4.59 8.64
N SER A 608 20.52 -4.24 9.90
CA SER A 608 20.60 -5.21 11.00
C SER A 608 19.70 -4.77 12.16
N PRO A 609 19.31 -5.69 13.06
CA PRO A 609 18.61 -5.32 14.28
C PRO A 609 19.32 -4.21 15.06
N GLU A 610 20.66 -4.26 15.11
CA GLU A 610 21.48 -3.26 15.80
C GLU A 610 21.33 -1.87 15.18
N ARG A 611 21.46 -1.77 13.85
CA ARG A 611 21.33 -0.49 13.14
C ARG A 611 19.92 0.09 13.26
N LEU A 612 18.90 -0.76 13.10
CA LEU A 612 17.50 -0.33 13.20
C LEU A 612 17.14 0.15 14.62
N LYS A 613 17.59 -0.55 15.66
CA LYS A 613 17.46 -0.12 17.06
C LYS A 613 18.22 1.17 17.33
N ALA A 614 19.41 1.34 16.75
CA ALA A 614 20.19 2.57 16.88
C ALA A 614 19.46 3.77 16.25
N HIS A 615 18.84 3.60 15.09
CA HIS A 615 18.01 4.63 14.44
C HIS A 615 16.82 5.03 15.33
N GLN A 616 16.12 4.04 15.89
CA GLN A 616 14.97 4.27 16.77
C GLN A 616 15.34 5.06 18.03
N LYS A 617 16.45 4.69 18.68
CA LYS A 617 16.94 5.40 19.88
C LYS A 617 17.31 6.86 19.57
N ASN A 618 17.81 7.14 18.37
CA ASN A 618 18.45 8.40 18.01
C ASN A 618 17.69 9.22 16.95
N TRP A 619 16.36 9.19 16.94
CA TRP A 619 15.52 9.97 16.02
C TRP A 619 15.96 11.43 15.82
N HIS A 620 16.33 12.12 16.91
CA HIS A 620 16.83 13.50 16.91
C HIS A 620 18.06 13.77 16.00
N GLN A 621 18.81 12.74 15.60
CA GLN A 621 19.99 12.92 14.74
C GLN A 621 19.64 13.09 13.25
N PHE A 622 18.43 12.70 12.84
CA PHE A 622 18.01 12.72 11.45
C PHE A 622 17.35 14.04 11.08
N ASP A 623 17.80 14.63 9.98
CA ASP A 623 17.22 15.84 9.44
C ASP A 623 15.80 15.59 8.89
N PHE A 624 14.97 16.62 8.91
CA PHE A 624 13.57 16.52 8.48
C PHE A 624 13.34 16.86 7.03
N GLU A 625 14.34 17.43 6.35
CA GLU A 625 14.28 17.71 4.92
C GLU A 625 14.78 16.49 4.13
N ASP A 626 15.95 15.97 4.49
CA ASP A 626 16.65 14.94 3.69
C ASP A 626 16.77 13.57 4.40
N LEU A 627 16.27 13.44 5.64
CA LEU A 627 16.35 12.23 6.47
C LEU A 627 17.78 11.78 6.79
N LEU A 628 18.81 12.56 6.45
CA LEU A 628 20.21 12.21 6.66
C LEU A 628 20.63 12.52 8.10
N SER A 629 21.37 11.60 8.72
CA SER A 629 22.08 11.91 9.96
C SER A 629 23.39 12.65 9.65
N LYS A 630 23.52 13.87 10.18
CA LYS A 630 24.66 14.77 9.91
C LYS A 630 25.82 14.58 10.91
N GLY A 631 25.63 13.82 11.98
CA GLY A 631 26.62 13.65 13.05
C GLY A 631 26.37 12.42 13.93
N GLY A 632 27.22 12.20 14.93
CA GLY A 632 27.13 11.04 15.83
C GLY A 632 27.50 9.71 15.14
N ASP A 633 27.16 8.60 15.80
CA ASP A 633 27.50 7.24 15.34
C ASP A 633 26.74 6.82 14.07
N LEU A 634 25.65 7.52 13.77
CA LEU A 634 24.80 7.30 12.60
C LEU A 634 25.13 8.25 11.44
N LYS A 635 26.20 9.06 11.55
CA LYS A 635 26.59 10.02 10.53
C LYS A 635 26.66 9.36 9.14
N GLY A 636 25.94 9.95 8.19
CA GLY A 636 25.88 9.48 6.80
C GLY A 636 24.74 8.51 6.52
N GLU A 637 24.10 7.93 7.54
CA GLU A 637 22.95 7.04 7.36
C GLU A 637 21.66 7.82 7.15
N VAL A 638 20.75 7.28 6.33
CA VAL A 638 19.41 7.86 6.12
C VAL A 638 18.40 7.15 7.01
N TYR A 639 17.45 7.90 7.58
CA TYR A 639 16.47 7.36 8.52
C TYR A 639 15.74 6.12 7.97
N GLY A 640 15.74 5.07 8.78
CA GLY A 640 15.22 3.75 8.44
C GLY A 640 15.88 3.02 7.28
N LEU A 641 17.08 3.42 6.83
CA LEU A 641 17.87 2.69 5.82
C LEU A 641 17.04 2.25 4.60
N PRO A 642 16.39 3.21 3.90
CA PRO A 642 15.42 2.91 2.87
C PRO A 642 16.05 2.04 1.78
N TRP A 643 15.36 0.97 1.39
CA TRP A 643 15.94 0.01 0.48
C TRP A 643 15.95 0.53 -0.97
N PRO A 644 16.99 0.29 -1.80
CA PRO A 644 18.12 -0.57 -1.50
C PRO A 644 19.12 -0.03 -0.47
N CYS A 645 19.48 -0.91 0.46
CA CYS A 645 20.59 -0.79 1.38
C CYS A 645 21.41 -2.08 1.30
N TRP A 646 22.39 -2.11 0.40
CA TRP A 646 23.18 -3.32 0.14
C TRP A 646 24.38 -3.46 1.05
N GLY A 647 24.91 -4.69 1.08
CA GLY A 647 26.15 -5.01 1.73
C GLY A 647 25.96 -5.59 3.11
N THR A 648 27.05 -5.70 3.88
CA THR A 648 26.98 -6.07 5.28
C THR A 648 26.67 -4.85 6.15
N PRO A 649 26.14 -5.02 7.37
CA PRO A 649 25.89 -3.90 8.29
C PRO A 649 27.14 -3.04 8.56
N GLU A 650 28.33 -3.65 8.57
CA GLU A 650 29.62 -2.98 8.81
C GLU A 650 30.02 -2.05 7.67
N GLN A 651 29.57 -2.34 6.44
CA GLN A 651 29.81 -1.47 5.28
C GLN A 651 29.01 -0.15 5.37
N LYS A 652 28.02 -0.07 6.27
CA LYS A 652 27.23 1.14 6.55
C LYS A 652 26.68 1.83 5.29
N HIS A 653 26.21 1.06 4.32
CA HIS A 653 25.45 1.64 3.21
C HIS A 653 24.28 2.48 3.78
N PRO A 654 24.08 3.72 3.32
CA PRO A 654 23.17 4.66 4.00
C PRO A 654 21.68 4.38 3.74
N GLY A 655 21.40 3.61 2.69
CA GLY A 655 20.07 3.44 2.12
C GLY A 655 19.80 4.45 1.01
N THR A 656 18.86 4.13 0.13
CA THR A 656 18.54 4.89 -1.07
C THR A 656 17.21 5.62 -0.89
N HIS A 657 17.22 6.84 -0.37
CA HIS A 657 15.96 7.55 -0.10
C HIS A 657 15.27 8.08 -1.38
N ILE A 658 16.05 8.48 -2.39
CA ILE A 658 15.58 8.83 -3.74
C ILE A 658 16.08 7.73 -4.67
N LEU A 659 15.16 6.90 -5.17
CA LEU A 659 15.47 5.93 -6.20
C LEU A 659 15.88 6.66 -7.49
N TYR A 660 16.88 6.10 -8.16
CA TYR A 660 17.31 6.51 -9.50
C TYR A 660 18.00 7.88 -9.57
N ASP A 661 18.51 8.36 -8.43
CA ASP A 661 19.37 9.54 -8.35
C ASP A 661 20.78 9.21 -8.89
N THR A 662 21.03 9.63 -10.13
CA THR A 662 22.30 9.44 -10.81
C THR A 662 23.38 10.43 -10.36
N SER A 663 23.03 11.45 -9.56
CA SER A 663 24.00 12.45 -9.08
C SER A 663 24.89 11.94 -7.94
N LYS A 664 24.54 10.80 -7.34
CA LYS A 664 25.24 10.18 -6.21
C LYS A 664 25.94 8.90 -6.62
N HIS A 665 27.01 8.58 -5.89
CA HIS A 665 27.68 7.29 -6.03
C HIS A 665 26.78 6.19 -5.44
N VAL A 666 26.84 4.96 -5.96
CA VAL A 666 26.00 3.85 -5.48
C VAL A 666 26.19 3.58 -3.98
N LEU A 667 27.42 3.63 -3.47
CA LEU A 667 27.73 3.51 -2.04
C LEU A 667 27.17 4.65 -1.16
N GLU A 668 26.73 5.75 -1.77
CA GLU A 668 26.09 6.89 -1.10
C GLU A 668 24.56 6.88 -1.29
N GLY A 669 24.00 5.76 -1.76
CA GLY A 669 22.57 5.63 -2.06
C GLY A 669 22.16 6.23 -3.40
N GLY A 670 23.08 6.34 -4.37
CA GLY A 670 22.77 6.66 -5.76
C GLY A 670 22.31 5.44 -6.57
N GLY A 671 21.75 5.66 -7.75
CA GLY A 671 21.36 4.57 -8.64
C GLY A 671 20.68 4.99 -9.94
N ASN A 672 20.14 4.01 -10.65
CA ASN A 672 19.59 4.17 -12.01
C ASN A 672 18.50 3.11 -12.28
N PHE A 673 17.87 3.11 -13.46
CA PHE A 673 16.81 2.13 -13.74
C PHE A 673 17.40 0.73 -14.00
N ARG A 674 16.63 -0.32 -13.67
CA ARG A 674 17.13 -1.71 -13.69
C ARG A 674 17.13 -2.32 -15.09
N ALA A 675 18.18 -3.07 -15.42
CA ALA A 675 18.26 -3.91 -16.63
C ALA A 675 17.49 -5.25 -16.47
N ARG A 676 16.28 -5.20 -15.90
CA ARG A 676 15.50 -6.38 -15.52
C ARG A 676 14.95 -7.18 -16.73
N PHE A 677 14.78 -6.52 -17.87
CA PHE A 677 14.01 -7.05 -19.00
C PHE A 677 14.89 -7.40 -20.21
N GLY A 678 16.18 -7.63 -19.97
CA GLY A 678 17.19 -7.83 -21.01
C GLY A 678 17.89 -6.53 -21.40
N VAL A 679 18.80 -6.66 -22.35
CA VAL A 679 19.61 -5.55 -22.90
C VAL A 679 19.15 -5.08 -24.26
N GLU A 680 18.29 -5.85 -24.93
CA GLU A 680 17.79 -5.58 -26.28
C GLU A 680 16.37 -6.17 -26.42
N PHE A 681 15.54 -5.53 -27.24
CA PHE A 681 14.26 -6.07 -27.70
C PHE A 681 13.99 -5.63 -29.14
N GLU A 682 13.60 -6.56 -30.03
CA GLU A 682 13.33 -6.28 -31.45
C GLU A 682 14.48 -5.56 -32.19
N GLY A 683 15.74 -5.82 -31.82
CA GLY A 683 16.92 -5.16 -32.40
C GLY A 683 17.26 -3.80 -31.78
N GLU A 684 16.46 -3.30 -30.83
CA GLU A 684 16.68 -2.04 -30.15
C GLU A 684 17.36 -2.22 -28.80
N ASN A 685 18.44 -1.49 -28.57
CA ASN A 685 19.14 -1.44 -27.28
C ASN A 685 18.21 -0.94 -26.16
N LEU A 686 18.16 -1.62 -25.02
CA LEU A 686 17.39 -1.20 -23.84
C LEU A 686 18.26 -0.54 -22.76
N LEU A 687 19.57 -0.53 -22.92
CA LEU A 687 20.52 0.08 -21.99
C LEU A 687 20.45 1.61 -22.04
N ALA A 688 20.74 2.25 -20.92
CA ALA A 688 20.75 3.71 -20.82
C ALA A 688 21.85 4.32 -21.69
N ALA A 689 21.61 5.53 -22.21
CA ALA A 689 22.63 6.31 -22.91
C ALA A 689 23.33 7.32 -21.96
N ASP A 690 23.36 7.01 -20.66
CA ASP A 690 24.08 7.76 -19.64
C ASP A 690 24.79 6.78 -18.68
N PRO A 691 25.82 7.22 -17.94
CA PRO A 691 26.61 6.36 -17.07
C PRO A 691 25.86 5.86 -15.81
N GLY A 692 24.62 6.27 -15.56
CA GLY A 692 23.90 5.89 -14.35
C GLY A 692 24.47 6.57 -13.09
N SER A 693 24.72 5.81 -12.03
CA SER A 693 25.27 6.35 -10.78
C SER A 693 26.63 7.04 -10.98
N LYS A 694 26.87 8.10 -10.20
CA LYS A 694 28.12 8.85 -10.25
C LYS A 694 29.32 7.94 -9.97
N GLY A 695 30.36 8.04 -10.80
CA GLY A 695 31.58 7.25 -10.64
C GLY A 695 31.54 5.86 -11.28
N ASN A 696 30.50 5.54 -12.05
CA ASN A 696 30.44 4.31 -12.84
C ASN A 696 31.61 4.24 -13.84
N GLU A 697 32.51 3.26 -13.65
CA GLU A 697 33.70 3.06 -14.46
C GLU A 697 33.43 2.54 -15.88
N LEU A 698 32.24 1.98 -16.14
CA LEU A 698 31.85 1.48 -17.47
C LEU A 698 31.44 2.62 -18.43
N GLY A 699 31.03 3.78 -17.90
CA GLY A 699 30.77 4.99 -18.68
C GLY A 699 29.44 5.06 -19.45
N ASP A 700 28.70 3.95 -19.58
CA ASP A 700 27.40 3.88 -20.27
C ASP A 700 26.41 2.92 -19.56
N GLY A 701 25.30 2.61 -20.25
CA GLY A 701 24.35 1.60 -19.82
C GLY A 701 24.95 0.18 -19.89
N HIS A 702 24.67 -0.65 -18.88
CA HIS A 702 25.29 -1.97 -18.74
C HIS A 702 24.30 -3.05 -18.26
N PRO A 703 24.54 -4.34 -18.55
CA PRO A 703 23.70 -5.43 -18.07
C PRO A 703 23.78 -5.64 -16.55
N GLU A 704 22.91 -6.52 -16.04
CA GLU A 704 23.00 -7.06 -14.68
C GLU A 704 24.32 -7.80 -14.45
N PHE A 705 24.94 -7.62 -13.28
CA PHE A 705 26.23 -8.25 -12.97
C PHE A 705 26.12 -9.76 -12.73
N SER A 706 27.08 -10.50 -13.26
CA SER A 706 27.29 -11.93 -13.05
C SER A 706 28.75 -12.26 -12.75
N ALA A 707 29.01 -13.48 -12.25
CA ALA A 707 30.37 -13.98 -12.08
C ALA A 707 31.17 -13.91 -13.40
N ASP A 708 30.53 -14.27 -14.51
CA ASP A 708 31.16 -14.23 -15.84
C ASP A 708 31.47 -12.79 -16.28
N MET A 709 30.57 -11.85 -15.99
CA MET A 709 30.82 -10.43 -16.26
C MET A 709 32.03 -9.91 -15.46
N LEU A 710 32.15 -10.27 -14.17
CA LEU A 710 33.33 -9.89 -13.38
C LEU A 710 34.63 -10.48 -13.94
N LYS A 711 34.60 -11.72 -14.44
CA LYS A 711 35.77 -12.34 -15.09
C LYS A 711 36.16 -11.60 -16.37
N GLN A 712 35.17 -11.23 -17.19
CA GLN A 712 35.39 -10.46 -18.42
C GLN A 712 35.99 -9.07 -18.16
N LEU A 713 35.55 -8.42 -17.08
CA LEU A 713 36.05 -7.10 -16.68
C LEU A 713 37.40 -7.15 -15.95
N GLY A 714 37.91 -8.34 -15.62
CA GLY A 714 39.12 -8.50 -14.80
C GLY A 714 38.91 -8.20 -13.31
N TRP A 715 37.67 -8.04 -12.86
CA TRP A 715 37.33 -7.72 -11.46
C TRP A 715 37.14 -8.96 -10.57
N TRP A 716 37.11 -10.17 -11.17
CA TRP A 716 36.92 -11.43 -10.45
C TRP A 716 37.97 -11.68 -9.36
N ASP A 717 39.21 -11.26 -9.58
CA ASP A 717 40.32 -11.47 -8.63
C ASP A 717 40.28 -10.57 -7.40
N GLU A 718 39.32 -9.63 -7.34
CA GLU A 718 39.04 -8.82 -6.17
C GLU A 718 38.09 -9.49 -5.16
N LEU A 719 37.52 -10.63 -5.54
CA LEU A 719 36.77 -11.50 -4.65
C LEU A 719 37.73 -12.33 -3.77
N THR A 720 37.37 -12.50 -2.51
CA THR A 720 38.01 -13.46 -1.61
C THR A 720 37.76 -14.89 -2.07
N ALA A 721 38.57 -15.84 -1.59
CA ALA A 721 38.41 -17.25 -1.95
C ALA A 721 37.01 -17.81 -1.62
N ASP A 722 36.44 -17.40 -0.48
CA ASP A 722 35.10 -17.83 -0.06
C ASP A 722 33.99 -17.19 -0.91
N GLU A 723 34.12 -15.90 -1.25
CA GLU A 723 33.19 -15.24 -2.18
C GLU A 723 33.25 -15.90 -3.56
N LYS A 724 34.44 -16.20 -4.10
CA LYS A 724 34.59 -16.88 -5.39
C LYS A 724 33.84 -18.22 -5.40
N LYS A 725 33.95 -19.01 -4.33
CA LYS A 725 33.28 -20.30 -4.19
C LYS A 725 31.75 -20.18 -4.24
N LEU A 726 31.18 -19.14 -3.64
CA LEU A 726 29.73 -18.93 -3.56
C LEU A 726 29.16 -18.18 -4.79
N ALA A 727 29.96 -17.32 -5.41
CA ALA A 727 29.58 -16.51 -6.55
C ALA A 727 29.71 -17.27 -7.89
N GLU A 728 30.54 -18.31 -7.99
CA GLU A 728 30.76 -19.07 -9.22
C GLU A 728 29.44 -19.58 -9.82
N GLY A 729 29.21 -19.29 -11.11
CA GLY A 729 27.98 -19.65 -11.82
C GLY A 729 26.72 -18.90 -11.35
N ARG A 730 26.86 -17.85 -10.54
CA ARG A 730 25.75 -17.02 -10.04
C ARG A 730 25.77 -15.63 -10.64
N ASN A 731 24.67 -14.93 -10.40
CA ASN A 731 24.54 -13.50 -10.65
C ASN A 731 24.27 -12.75 -9.34
N TRP A 732 24.27 -11.42 -9.42
CA TRP A 732 24.07 -10.53 -8.27
C TRP A 732 22.77 -10.80 -7.47
N LYS A 733 21.78 -11.51 -8.02
CA LYS A 733 20.54 -11.85 -7.30
C LYS A 733 20.72 -13.10 -6.45
N THR A 734 21.60 -14.01 -6.86
CA THR A 734 21.68 -15.38 -6.30
C THR A 734 23.00 -15.69 -5.63
N ASP A 735 23.98 -14.81 -5.75
CA ASP A 735 25.21 -14.80 -4.95
C ASP A 735 24.89 -14.33 -3.53
N ILE A 736 24.87 -15.29 -2.60
CA ILE A 736 24.61 -15.06 -1.18
C ILE A 736 25.86 -14.56 -0.41
N SER A 737 27.04 -14.57 -1.03
CA SER A 737 28.26 -14.05 -0.38
C SER A 737 28.28 -12.53 -0.28
N GLY A 738 27.55 -11.84 -1.15
CA GLY A 738 27.63 -10.39 -1.31
C GLY A 738 28.81 -9.92 -2.17
N GLY A 739 29.62 -10.85 -2.69
CA GLY A 739 30.84 -10.56 -3.43
C GLY A 739 30.59 -9.82 -4.75
N ILE A 740 29.68 -10.32 -5.60
CA ILE A 740 29.36 -9.69 -6.88
C ILE A 740 28.86 -8.26 -6.68
N GLN A 741 27.99 -8.07 -5.69
CA GLN A 741 27.37 -6.80 -5.38
C GLN A 741 28.41 -5.81 -4.84
N ARG A 742 29.27 -6.26 -3.91
CA ARG A 742 30.36 -5.47 -3.34
C ARG A 742 31.33 -4.97 -4.41
N ILE A 743 31.74 -5.85 -5.34
CA ILE A 743 32.67 -5.49 -6.42
C ILE A 743 32.01 -4.53 -7.41
N ALA A 744 30.79 -4.80 -7.89
CA ALA A 744 30.09 -3.87 -8.77
C ALA A 744 29.99 -2.47 -8.15
N MET A 745 29.58 -2.38 -6.89
CA MET A 745 29.47 -1.09 -6.19
C MET A 745 30.81 -0.38 -5.95
N LYS A 746 31.90 -1.14 -5.79
CA LYS A 746 33.26 -0.59 -5.65
C LYS A 746 33.67 0.18 -6.91
N HIS A 747 33.31 -0.32 -8.09
CA HIS A 747 33.56 0.32 -9.39
C HIS A 747 32.46 1.31 -9.80
N GLY A 748 31.71 1.84 -8.82
CA GLY A 748 30.63 2.81 -9.03
C GLY A 748 29.42 2.29 -9.82
N CYS A 749 29.35 0.99 -10.09
CA CYS A 749 28.29 0.36 -10.86
C CYS A 749 27.19 -0.18 -9.94
N ILE A 750 25.94 -0.09 -10.36
CA ILE A 750 24.85 -0.72 -9.62
C ILE A 750 24.71 -2.21 -10.00
N PRO A 751 24.52 -3.15 -9.07
CA PRO A 751 24.53 -4.57 -9.40
C PRO A 751 23.45 -5.01 -10.40
N TYR A 752 22.30 -4.32 -10.43
CA TYR A 752 21.16 -4.66 -11.27
C TYR A 752 21.18 -4.10 -12.70
N GLY A 753 22.32 -3.56 -13.15
CA GLY A 753 22.46 -2.99 -14.48
C GLY A 753 21.99 -1.54 -14.60
N ASN A 754 22.18 -0.95 -15.77
CA ASN A 754 21.78 0.42 -16.11
C ASN A 754 21.02 0.47 -17.44
N ALA A 755 19.69 0.55 -17.34
CA ALA A 755 18.78 0.50 -18.48
C ALA A 755 17.89 1.74 -18.60
N ARG A 756 17.14 1.81 -19.70
CA ARG A 756 16.07 2.78 -19.90
C ARG A 756 14.77 2.28 -19.27
N ALA A 757 13.98 3.19 -18.71
CA ALA A 757 12.61 2.90 -18.32
C ALA A 757 11.77 2.61 -19.57
N ARG A 758 10.91 1.60 -19.51
CA ARG A 758 10.10 1.15 -20.64
C ARG A 758 8.73 1.80 -20.63
N CYS A 759 8.41 2.51 -21.71
CA CYS A 759 7.07 3.05 -22.00
C CYS A 759 6.20 2.04 -22.74
N ARG A 760 6.79 1.02 -23.38
CA ARG A 760 6.12 -0.16 -23.95
C ARG A 760 6.47 -1.44 -23.16
N VAL A 761 5.47 -2.27 -22.82
CA VAL A 761 5.64 -3.53 -22.07
C VAL A 761 5.01 -4.68 -22.85
N TRP A 762 5.82 -5.38 -23.62
CA TRP A 762 5.39 -6.46 -24.52
C TRP A 762 4.79 -7.69 -23.81
N THR A 763 4.97 -7.82 -22.49
CA THR A 763 4.39 -8.92 -21.69
C THR A 763 2.99 -8.64 -21.16
N PHE A 764 2.49 -7.40 -21.31
CA PHE A 764 1.15 -7.04 -20.86
C PHE A 764 0.13 -7.20 -22.00
N PRO A 765 -1.15 -7.43 -21.68
CA PRO A 765 -2.22 -7.47 -22.69
C PRO A 765 -2.27 -6.20 -23.54
N ASP A 766 -2.21 -5.03 -22.88
CA ASP A 766 -2.00 -3.74 -23.54
C ASP A 766 -0.55 -3.30 -23.32
N GLN A 767 0.20 -3.18 -24.42
CA GLN A 767 1.65 -2.90 -24.35
C GLN A 767 1.96 -1.46 -23.94
N VAL A 768 1.11 -0.54 -24.36
CA VAL A 768 1.00 0.83 -23.84
C VAL A 768 -0.34 0.97 -23.12
N PRO A 769 -0.51 1.90 -22.16
CA PRO A 769 -1.82 2.12 -21.54
C PRO A 769 -2.88 2.43 -22.61
N ILE A 770 -4.03 1.75 -22.55
CA ILE A 770 -5.17 1.96 -23.43
C ILE A 770 -6.42 2.12 -22.55
N HIS A 771 -7.26 3.11 -22.87
CA HIS A 771 -8.54 3.27 -22.19
C HIS A 771 -9.47 2.12 -22.50
N ARG A 772 -10.09 1.57 -21.45
CA ARG A 772 -11.17 0.58 -21.55
C ARG A 772 -12.22 0.98 -20.52
N GLU A 773 -13.48 1.02 -20.93
CA GLU A 773 -14.56 1.37 -20.01
C GLU A 773 -14.66 0.33 -18.88
N PRO A 774 -15.01 0.77 -17.65
CA PRO A 774 -15.35 -0.13 -16.55
C PRO A 774 -16.39 -1.17 -16.96
N LEU A 775 -16.41 -2.33 -16.29
CA LEU A 775 -17.37 -3.40 -16.64
C LEU A 775 -18.81 -2.93 -16.41
N TYR A 776 -19.02 -2.15 -15.35
CA TYR A 776 -20.27 -1.53 -14.97
C TYR A 776 -20.14 -0.01 -15.17
N THR A 777 -20.69 0.51 -16.26
CA THR A 777 -20.66 1.94 -16.61
C THR A 777 -22.01 2.40 -17.17
N PRO A 778 -22.47 3.63 -16.86
CA PRO A 778 -23.63 4.20 -17.54
C PRO A 778 -23.32 4.74 -18.94
N ARG A 779 -22.03 4.84 -19.33
CA ARG A 779 -21.59 5.36 -20.64
C ARG A 779 -21.48 4.25 -21.69
N ARG A 780 -22.60 3.62 -22.03
CA ARG A 780 -22.66 2.57 -23.07
C ARG A 780 -22.17 3.02 -24.44
N ASP A 781 -22.38 4.29 -24.75
CA ASP A 781 -21.87 4.91 -25.97
C ASP A 781 -20.34 4.78 -26.08
N LEU A 782 -19.64 4.82 -24.95
CA LEU A 782 -18.18 4.65 -24.90
C LEU A 782 -17.74 3.19 -24.94
N VAL A 783 -18.54 2.23 -24.44
CA VAL A 783 -18.19 0.79 -24.46
C VAL A 783 -17.97 0.28 -25.88
N ALA A 784 -18.73 0.78 -26.85
CA ALA A 784 -18.58 0.39 -28.26
C ALA A 784 -17.21 0.81 -28.84
N LYS A 785 -16.64 1.91 -28.35
CA LYS A 785 -15.34 2.45 -28.80
C LYS A 785 -14.17 1.96 -27.94
N TYR A 786 -14.40 1.77 -26.65
CA TYR A 786 -13.41 1.38 -25.64
C TYR A 786 -13.87 0.13 -24.87
N PRO A 787 -14.01 -1.03 -25.54
CA PRO A 787 -14.46 -2.25 -24.90
C PRO A 787 -13.43 -2.77 -23.90
N SER A 788 -13.89 -3.52 -22.90
CA SER A 788 -13.02 -4.26 -21.99
C SER A 788 -12.33 -5.43 -22.70
N TYR A 789 -11.60 -6.25 -21.94
CA TYR A 789 -10.88 -7.41 -22.46
C TYR A 789 -11.82 -8.56 -22.86
N GLU A 790 -11.27 -9.53 -23.58
CA GLU A 790 -11.89 -10.85 -23.72
C GLU A 790 -11.74 -11.65 -22.42
N ASP A 791 -12.70 -12.56 -22.15
CA ASP A 791 -12.64 -13.49 -21.04
C ASP A 791 -11.41 -14.40 -21.15
N ARG A 792 -10.76 -14.71 -20.02
CA ARG A 792 -9.52 -15.51 -20.02
C ARG A 792 -9.25 -16.20 -18.70
N GLN A 793 -8.27 -17.10 -18.71
CA GLN A 793 -7.66 -17.65 -17.49
C GLN A 793 -6.55 -16.71 -16.98
N VAL A 794 -6.60 -16.36 -15.69
CA VAL A 794 -5.55 -15.59 -14.99
C VAL A 794 -5.19 -16.32 -13.70
N ALA A 795 -3.89 -16.53 -13.49
CA ALA A 795 -3.39 -17.38 -12.40
C ALA A 795 -4.08 -18.77 -12.40
N ARG A 796 -4.89 -19.08 -11.38
CA ARG A 796 -5.61 -20.35 -11.24
C ARG A 796 -7.12 -20.23 -11.48
N LEU A 797 -7.63 -19.10 -11.97
CA LEU A 797 -9.08 -18.84 -12.06
C LEU A 797 -9.51 -18.29 -13.42
N PRO A 798 -10.72 -18.66 -13.89
CA PRO A 798 -11.36 -17.95 -14.98
C PRO A 798 -11.67 -16.52 -14.54
N THR A 799 -11.49 -15.58 -15.46
CA THR A 799 -11.75 -14.15 -15.27
C THR A 799 -12.58 -13.61 -16.42
N LEU A 800 -13.69 -12.98 -16.09
CA LEU A 800 -14.69 -12.50 -17.05
C LEU A 800 -14.56 -10.99 -17.25
N TYR A 801 -14.70 -10.54 -18.50
CA TYR A 801 -14.64 -9.14 -18.90
C TYR A 801 -15.77 -8.86 -19.90
N LYS A 802 -15.58 -9.22 -21.17
CA LYS A 802 -16.57 -9.07 -22.23
C LYS A 802 -17.92 -9.67 -21.85
N SER A 803 -17.94 -10.86 -21.25
CA SER A 803 -19.21 -11.48 -20.83
C SER A 803 -19.97 -10.65 -19.80
N ILE A 804 -19.26 -9.94 -18.90
CA ILE A 804 -19.89 -9.05 -17.92
C ILE A 804 -20.41 -7.78 -18.61
N GLN A 805 -19.63 -7.15 -19.49
CA GLN A 805 -20.10 -5.97 -20.24
C GLN A 805 -21.31 -6.29 -21.13
N ASP A 806 -21.28 -7.42 -21.83
CA ASP A 806 -22.39 -7.88 -22.67
C ASP A 806 -23.65 -8.12 -21.82
N LYS A 807 -23.51 -8.70 -20.63
CA LYS A 807 -24.62 -8.86 -19.67
C LYS A 807 -25.18 -7.51 -19.22
N VAL A 808 -24.31 -6.57 -18.81
CA VAL A 808 -24.70 -5.22 -18.40
C VAL A 808 -25.50 -4.53 -19.51
N ILE A 809 -25.12 -4.72 -20.78
CA ILE A 809 -25.83 -4.18 -21.95
C ILE A 809 -27.18 -4.87 -22.16
N ALA A 810 -27.19 -6.20 -22.21
CA ALA A 810 -28.37 -7.00 -22.49
C ALA A 810 -29.48 -6.80 -21.45
N GLU A 811 -29.11 -6.68 -20.18
CA GLU A 811 -30.05 -6.55 -19.06
C GLU A 811 -30.48 -5.10 -18.77
N ASN A 812 -30.02 -4.11 -19.53
CA ASN A 812 -30.37 -2.70 -19.28
C ASN A 812 -29.99 -2.20 -17.87
N LEU A 813 -28.86 -2.69 -17.31
CA LEU A 813 -28.49 -2.42 -15.92
C LEU A 813 -28.16 -0.95 -15.64
N ASP A 814 -27.55 -0.24 -16.60
CA ASP A 814 -27.34 1.22 -16.56
C ASP A 814 -28.64 2.04 -16.40
N LYS A 815 -29.76 1.59 -16.96
CA LYS A 815 -31.05 2.31 -16.86
C LYS A 815 -31.72 2.07 -15.52
N THR A 816 -31.51 0.89 -14.94
CA THR A 816 -32.06 0.51 -13.64
C THR A 816 -31.17 0.97 -12.48
N HIS A 817 -29.88 1.16 -12.75
CA HIS A 817 -28.83 1.62 -11.83
C HIS A 817 -28.07 2.79 -12.48
N PRO A 818 -28.67 3.99 -12.58
CA PRO A 818 -28.12 5.08 -13.37
C PRO A 818 -26.98 5.85 -12.71
N LEU A 819 -26.76 5.67 -11.41
CA LEU A 819 -25.74 6.42 -10.67
C LEU A 819 -24.42 5.67 -10.70
N VAL A 820 -23.32 6.34 -11.02
CA VAL A 820 -21.97 5.80 -10.77
C VAL A 820 -21.72 5.78 -9.28
N VAL A 821 -21.19 4.69 -8.74
CA VAL A 821 -20.77 4.64 -7.34
C VAL A 821 -19.29 4.28 -7.23
N THR A 822 -18.59 5.06 -6.41
CA THR A 822 -17.19 4.83 -6.05
C THR A 822 -17.05 4.72 -4.53
N THR A 823 -15.95 4.13 -4.06
CA THR A 823 -15.72 3.91 -2.63
C THR A 823 -14.41 4.51 -2.14
N GLY A 824 -14.33 4.89 -0.87
CA GLY A 824 -13.08 5.43 -0.32
C GLY A 824 -12.99 5.41 1.20
N ARG A 825 -11.96 6.10 1.70
CA ARG A 825 -11.63 6.12 3.12
C ARG A 825 -12.31 7.26 3.86
N LEU A 826 -12.39 7.07 5.17
CA LEU A 826 -12.62 8.10 6.18
C LEU A 826 -11.39 8.23 7.07
N VAL A 827 -11.21 9.39 7.72
CA VAL A 827 -10.02 9.67 8.53
C VAL A 827 -10.03 8.91 9.86
N GLU A 828 -11.22 8.58 10.34
CA GLU A 828 -11.54 7.94 11.61
C GLU A 828 -11.20 6.45 11.57
N TYR A 829 -11.32 5.82 10.40
CA TYR A 829 -11.27 4.38 10.23
C TYR A 829 -10.10 3.90 9.37
N GLU A 830 -9.85 2.59 9.43
CA GLU A 830 -8.82 1.91 8.65
C GLU A 830 -9.26 0.47 8.31
N GLY A 831 -8.85 -0.02 7.13
CA GLY A 831 -9.15 -1.39 6.69
C GLY A 831 -10.66 -1.65 6.65
N GLY A 832 -11.05 -2.86 7.07
CA GLY A 832 -12.45 -3.27 7.28
C GLY A 832 -13.08 -2.72 8.58
N GLY A 833 -12.32 -1.93 9.35
CA GLY A 833 -12.79 -1.22 10.53
C GLY A 833 -12.76 -2.02 11.82
N GLU A 834 -12.25 -3.25 11.86
CA GLU A 834 -12.28 -4.12 13.05
C GLU A 834 -11.67 -3.45 14.29
N GLU A 835 -10.44 -2.95 14.18
CA GLU A 835 -9.73 -2.28 15.28
C GLU A 835 -10.31 -0.89 15.58
N THR A 836 -10.75 -0.16 14.55
CA THR A 836 -11.12 1.26 14.67
C THR A 836 -12.59 1.48 15.04
N ARG A 837 -13.52 0.61 14.61
CA ARG A 837 -14.91 0.56 15.11
C ARG A 837 -15.01 -0.01 16.53
N SER A 838 -13.98 -0.75 16.95
CA SER A 838 -13.81 -1.25 18.32
C SER A 838 -13.07 -0.28 19.24
N ASN A 839 -12.86 0.96 18.77
CA ASN A 839 -12.29 2.05 19.55
C ASN A 839 -13.39 3.10 19.83
N PRO A 840 -13.73 3.37 21.10
CA PRO A 840 -14.89 4.21 21.43
C PRO A 840 -14.74 5.66 20.95
N TRP A 841 -13.52 6.20 20.92
CA TRP A 841 -13.27 7.58 20.52
C TRP A 841 -13.33 7.78 19.02
N LEU A 842 -12.77 6.83 18.25
CA LEU A 842 -12.88 6.88 16.79
C LEU A 842 -14.32 6.63 16.36
N ALA A 843 -15.01 5.73 17.05
CA ALA A 843 -16.42 5.46 16.85
C ALA A 843 -17.27 6.73 17.03
N GLU A 844 -17.03 7.50 18.10
CA GLU A 844 -17.76 8.75 18.36
C GLU A 844 -17.68 9.76 17.19
N LEU A 845 -16.56 9.80 16.46
CA LEU A 845 -16.37 10.75 15.37
C LEU A 845 -17.22 10.47 14.13
N GLN A 846 -17.61 9.21 13.88
CA GLN A 846 -18.45 8.85 12.73
C GLN A 846 -19.26 7.58 12.99
N GLN A 847 -20.52 7.73 13.37
CA GLN A 847 -21.35 6.63 13.88
C GLN A 847 -22.12 5.84 12.82
N THR A 848 -22.23 6.37 11.60
CA THR A 848 -23.24 5.88 10.66
C THR A 848 -22.64 5.64 9.29
N MET A 849 -23.00 4.51 8.67
CA MET A 849 -22.71 4.23 7.27
C MET A 849 -23.63 5.07 6.38
N PHE A 850 -23.07 5.71 5.35
CA PHE A 850 -23.80 6.63 4.48
C PHE A 850 -23.40 6.52 3.01
N VAL A 851 -24.21 7.11 2.13
CA VAL A 851 -23.89 7.39 0.73
C VAL A 851 -23.91 8.90 0.49
N GLU A 852 -22.84 9.44 -0.08
CA GLU A 852 -22.83 10.81 -0.59
C GLU A 852 -23.61 10.86 -1.91
N ILE A 853 -24.59 11.76 -1.99
CA ILE A 853 -25.43 11.95 -3.17
C ILE A 853 -25.58 13.44 -3.47
N ASN A 854 -25.56 13.81 -4.76
CA ASN A 854 -25.71 15.20 -5.17
C ASN A 854 -27.14 15.71 -4.89
N PRO A 855 -27.35 16.99 -4.51
CA PRO A 855 -28.68 17.56 -4.29
C PRO A 855 -29.65 17.38 -5.46
N VAL A 856 -29.17 17.41 -6.72
CA VAL A 856 -30.00 17.19 -7.91
C VAL A 856 -30.56 15.77 -7.92
N ASP A 857 -29.72 14.76 -7.71
CA ASP A 857 -30.12 13.35 -7.69
C ASP A 857 -30.98 13.00 -6.47
N ALA A 858 -30.66 13.59 -5.32
CA ALA A 858 -31.44 13.44 -4.10
C ALA A 858 -32.86 14.02 -4.27
N SER A 859 -32.97 15.25 -4.81
CA SER A 859 -34.25 15.89 -5.08
C SER A 859 -35.09 15.11 -6.09
N ALA A 860 -34.49 14.57 -7.15
CA ALA A 860 -35.19 13.73 -8.13
C ALA A 860 -35.78 12.46 -7.50
N ARG A 861 -35.23 12.03 -6.37
CA ARG A 861 -35.62 10.83 -5.61
C ARG A 861 -36.35 11.12 -4.30
N SER A 862 -36.70 12.39 -4.04
CA SER A 862 -37.34 12.85 -2.79
C SER A 862 -36.57 12.48 -1.50
N ILE A 863 -35.24 12.44 -1.59
CA ILE A 863 -34.31 12.15 -0.50
C ILE A 863 -33.85 13.47 0.15
N LEU A 864 -33.97 13.55 1.48
CA LEU A 864 -33.40 14.63 2.29
C LEU A 864 -32.08 14.19 2.93
N ASP A 865 -31.28 15.16 3.36
CA ASP A 865 -30.06 14.86 4.12
C ASP A 865 -30.39 14.11 5.42
N GLY A 866 -29.64 13.05 5.70
CA GLY A 866 -29.86 12.18 6.85
C GLY A 866 -31.01 11.18 6.72
N ASP A 867 -31.76 11.18 5.61
CA ASP A 867 -32.80 10.16 5.39
C ASP A 867 -32.18 8.75 5.35
N ALA A 868 -32.91 7.78 5.90
CA ALA A 868 -32.63 6.37 5.63
C ALA A 868 -32.92 6.06 4.15
N VAL A 869 -31.99 5.36 3.51
CA VAL A 869 -32.05 4.99 2.10
C VAL A 869 -31.66 3.52 1.90
N THR A 870 -32.12 2.97 0.78
CA THR A 870 -31.62 1.70 0.26
C THR A 870 -30.75 1.95 -0.97
N LEU A 871 -29.57 1.33 -1.01
CA LEU A 871 -28.71 1.31 -2.19
C LEU A 871 -28.79 -0.07 -2.83
N HIS A 872 -29.23 -0.12 -4.08
CA HIS A 872 -29.39 -1.32 -4.87
C HIS A 872 -28.18 -1.46 -5.79
N SER A 873 -27.51 -2.61 -5.74
CA SER A 873 -26.41 -3.00 -6.61
C SER A 873 -26.95 -3.73 -7.85
N PRO A 874 -26.31 -3.61 -9.02
CA PRO A 874 -26.69 -4.36 -10.23
C PRO A 874 -26.56 -5.88 -10.08
N GLU A 875 -25.80 -6.37 -9.09
CA GLU A 875 -25.70 -7.79 -8.74
C GLU A 875 -26.71 -8.21 -7.65
N GLY A 876 -27.68 -7.34 -7.37
CA GLY A 876 -28.86 -7.62 -6.56
C GLY A 876 -28.69 -7.41 -5.06
N ALA A 877 -27.52 -7.00 -4.58
CA ALA A 877 -27.30 -6.63 -3.18
C ALA A 877 -28.06 -5.35 -2.82
N ILE A 878 -28.60 -5.28 -1.60
CA ILE A 878 -29.32 -4.10 -1.10
C ILE A 878 -28.73 -3.69 0.25
N LEU A 879 -28.16 -2.48 0.31
CA LEU A 879 -27.63 -1.92 1.56
C LEU A 879 -28.64 -0.97 2.18
N HIS A 880 -28.76 -1.02 3.51
CA HIS A 880 -29.59 -0.10 4.30
C HIS A 880 -28.70 0.91 5.03
N ILE A 881 -28.65 2.14 4.52
CA ILE A 881 -27.68 3.18 4.92
C ILE A 881 -28.37 4.55 4.99
N HIS A 882 -27.63 5.62 5.30
CA HIS A 882 -28.15 6.99 5.33
C HIS A 882 -27.68 7.81 4.14
N ALA A 883 -28.46 8.80 3.73
CA ALA A 883 -28.03 9.78 2.73
C ALA A 883 -27.20 10.89 3.38
N LEU A 884 -26.09 11.25 2.75
CA LEU A 884 -25.37 12.50 2.97
C LEU A 884 -25.51 13.35 1.70
N VAL A 885 -26.42 14.32 1.70
CA VAL A 885 -26.72 15.15 0.53
C VAL A 885 -25.69 16.26 0.42
N THR A 886 -24.87 16.26 -0.64
CA THR A 886 -23.69 17.13 -0.74
C THR A 886 -23.29 17.44 -2.18
N GLU A 887 -22.85 18.67 -2.45
CA GLU A 887 -22.30 19.07 -3.76
C GLU A 887 -20.87 18.56 -4.02
N ARG A 888 -20.27 17.85 -3.05
CA ARG A 888 -18.91 17.28 -3.20
C ARG A 888 -18.83 16.20 -4.27
N VAL A 889 -19.93 15.55 -4.62
CA VAL A 889 -20.06 14.61 -5.74
C VAL A 889 -20.86 15.27 -6.87
N LYS A 890 -20.52 15.01 -8.14
CA LYS A 890 -21.28 15.56 -9.28
C LYS A 890 -22.63 14.84 -9.45
N PRO A 891 -23.60 15.48 -10.14
CA PRO A 891 -24.82 14.79 -10.56
C PRO A 891 -24.52 13.50 -11.33
N GLY A 892 -25.23 12.42 -11.02
CA GLY A 892 -25.00 11.08 -11.55
C GLY A 892 -23.91 10.27 -10.84
N GLU A 893 -23.24 10.83 -9.83
CA GLU A 893 -22.16 10.17 -9.09
C GLU A 893 -22.47 10.08 -7.58
N CYS A 894 -22.05 8.98 -6.98
CA CYS A 894 -22.23 8.66 -5.56
C CYS A 894 -20.92 8.15 -4.95
N PHE A 895 -20.80 8.31 -3.64
CA PHE A 895 -19.65 7.81 -2.89
C PHE A 895 -20.04 7.09 -1.61
N MET A 896 -19.36 6.00 -1.30
CA MET A 896 -19.51 5.28 -0.02
C MET A 896 -18.17 5.07 0.69
N PRO A 897 -18.11 5.29 2.02
CA PRO A 897 -17.00 4.79 2.82
C PRO A 897 -17.10 3.26 2.97
N TYR A 898 -15.98 2.53 2.94
CA TYR A 898 -16.01 1.05 2.97
C TYR A 898 -15.65 0.42 4.32
N HIS A 899 -15.56 1.22 5.39
CA HIS A 899 -15.04 0.78 6.70
C HIS A 899 -16.03 0.06 7.61
N PHE A 900 -17.31 0.03 7.24
CA PHE A 900 -18.38 -0.47 8.09
C PHE A 900 -18.60 -1.97 7.87
N ALA A 901 -19.04 -2.64 8.93
CA ALA A 901 -19.38 -4.06 8.94
C ALA A 901 -20.25 -4.38 10.16
N GLY A 902 -20.74 -5.62 10.28
CA GLY A 902 -21.59 -6.06 11.38
C GLY A 902 -23.10 -5.97 11.08
N VAL A 903 -23.48 -5.36 9.95
CA VAL A 903 -24.81 -5.49 9.35
C VAL A 903 -24.63 -6.09 7.96
N PHE A 904 -25.51 -7.00 7.56
CA PHE A 904 -25.52 -7.60 6.24
C PHE A 904 -26.94 -7.58 5.65
N GLU A 905 -27.15 -6.67 4.70
CA GLU A 905 -28.42 -6.48 3.99
C GLU A 905 -29.61 -6.29 4.95
N GLY A 906 -29.46 -5.32 5.85
CA GLY A 906 -30.45 -4.91 6.84
C GLY A 906 -30.50 -5.76 8.10
N LYS A 907 -29.72 -6.85 8.16
CA LYS A 907 -29.71 -7.76 9.31
C LYS A 907 -28.45 -7.57 10.15
N SER A 908 -28.63 -7.30 11.44
CA SER A 908 -27.53 -7.28 12.41
C SER A 908 -26.88 -8.67 12.52
N LEU A 909 -25.55 -8.69 12.62
CA LEU A 909 -24.73 -9.87 12.88
C LEU A 909 -24.27 -9.95 14.34
N ASP A 910 -24.76 -9.08 15.22
CA ASP A 910 -24.29 -8.99 16.62
C ASP A 910 -24.39 -10.33 17.36
N ALA A 911 -25.43 -11.12 17.08
CA ALA A 911 -25.63 -12.44 17.67
C ALA A 911 -24.56 -13.49 17.28
N ASN A 912 -23.78 -13.23 16.22
CA ASN A 912 -22.71 -14.12 15.76
C ASN A 912 -21.38 -13.79 16.44
N TYR A 913 -21.23 -12.62 17.06
CA TYR A 913 -20.03 -12.25 17.78
C TYR A 913 -19.90 -13.03 19.10
N PRO A 914 -18.67 -13.33 19.55
CA PRO A 914 -18.43 -13.74 20.93
C PRO A 914 -18.97 -12.71 21.91
N GLU A 915 -19.39 -13.16 23.09
CA GLU A 915 -19.95 -12.29 24.13
C GLU A 915 -19.00 -11.12 24.46
N GLY A 916 -19.55 -9.90 24.47
CA GLY A 916 -18.81 -8.66 24.79
C GLY A 916 -17.96 -8.10 23.64
N THR A 917 -17.81 -8.81 22.53
CA THR A 917 -16.86 -8.43 21.45
C THR A 917 -17.49 -7.67 20.27
N VAL A 918 -18.81 -7.43 20.30
CA VAL A 918 -19.49 -6.58 19.30
C VAL A 918 -18.84 -5.18 19.29
N PRO A 919 -18.37 -4.67 18.13
CA PRO A 919 -17.80 -3.32 18.01
C PRO A 919 -18.75 -2.23 18.49
N TYR A 920 -18.23 -1.04 18.81
CA TYR A 920 -19.10 0.07 19.25
C TYR A 920 -20.03 0.55 18.13
N ILE A 921 -19.61 0.37 16.87
CA ILE A 921 -20.41 0.70 15.69
C ILE A 921 -20.46 -0.49 14.74
N SER A 922 -21.68 -0.79 14.31
CA SER A 922 -21.98 -1.72 13.22
C SER A 922 -22.62 -0.95 12.06
N GLY A 923 -22.45 -1.48 10.85
CA GLY A 923 -23.04 -0.92 9.62
C GLY A 923 -22.85 -1.85 8.43
N GLU A 924 -23.43 -1.48 7.29
CA GLU A 924 -23.27 -2.22 6.05
C GLU A 924 -21.87 -2.02 5.46
N SER A 925 -21.27 -3.07 4.90
CA SER A 925 -20.06 -2.91 4.09
C SER A 925 -20.42 -2.42 2.69
N ALA A 926 -19.76 -1.35 2.23
CA ALA A 926 -19.85 -0.90 0.84
C ALA A 926 -19.54 -2.01 -0.17
N ASN A 927 -18.59 -2.90 0.17
CA ASN A 927 -18.15 -3.96 -0.73
C ASN A 927 -19.19 -5.08 -0.93
N THR A 928 -20.23 -5.14 -0.08
CA THR A 928 -21.39 -5.99 -0.35
C THR A 928 -22.13 -5.55 -1.61
N ALA A 929 -22.14 -4.24 -1.92
CA ALA A 929 -22.76 -3.70 -3.12
C ALA A 929 -21.80 -3.59 -4.33
N MET A 930 -20.48 -3.65 -4.09
CA MET A 930 -19.51 -3.61 -5.19
C MET A 930 -19.48 -4.91 -5.97
N THR A 931 -19.26 -4.77 -7.28
CA THR A 931 -19.54 -5.78 -8.31
C THR A 931 -18.30 -6.57 -8.72
N TYR A 932 -18.50 -7.59 -9.57
CA TYR A 932 -17.44 -8.28 -10.28
C TYR A 932 -16.60 -7.33 -11.13
N GLY A 933 -15.28 -7.41 -10.99
CA GLY A 933 -14.32 -6.72 -11.85
C GLY A 933 -12.92 -6.81 -11.27
N TYR A 934 -11.94 -7.14 -12.11
CA TYR A 934 -10.57 -7.42 -11.66
C TYR A 934 -9.54 -6.92 -12.66
N ASP A 935 -8.40 -6.43 -12.18
CA ASP A 935 -7.28 -6.03 -13.01
C ASP A 935 -6.73 -7.22 -13.82
N ILE A 936 -6.49 -6.99 -15.11
CA ILE A 936 -6.10 -8.04 -16.06
C ILE A 936 -4.76 -8.73 -15.74
N VAL A 937 -3.86 -8.06 -15.00
CA VAL A 937 -2.53 -8.61 -14.67
C VAL A 937 -2.49 -9.13 -13.24
N THR A 938 -3.09 -8.40 -12.31
CA THR A 938 -2.92 -8.58 -10.86
C THR A 938 -4.15 -9.10 -10.18
N GLN A 939 -5.30 -9.14 -10.86
CA GLN A 939 -6.58 -9.52 -10.28
C GLN A 939 -7.01 -8.61 -9.12
N MET A 940 -6.51 -7.37 -9.05
CA MET A 940 -7.02 -6.34 -8.15
C MET A 940 -8.49 -6.06 -8.42
N GLN A 941 -9.33 -6.10 -7.39
CA GLN A 941 -10.76 -5.83 -7.51
C GLN A 941 -11.09 -4.36 -7.93
N GLU A 942 -12.14 -4.19 -8.74
CA GLU A 942 -12.65 -2.89 -9.20
C GLU A 942 -13.66 -2.30 -8.21
N THR A 943 -13.15 -1.57 -7.21
CA THR A 943 -14.00 -0.92 -6.19
C THR A 943 -14.18 0.58 -6.41
N LYS A 944 -13.59 1.13 -7.48
CA LYS A 944 -13.62 2.58 -7.76
C LYS A 944 -14.57 2.96 -8.87
N SER A 945 -15.15 1.99 -9.57
CA SER A 945 -16.20 2.23 -10.55
C SER A 945 -17.20 1.09 -10.52
N SER A 946 -18.45 1.41 -10.24
CA SER A 946 -19.60 0.55 -10.48
C SER A 946 -20.83 1.43 -10.67
N ILE A 947 -22.01 0.83 -10.79
CA ILE A 947 -23.28 1.52 -10.88
C ILE A 947 -24.21 1.14 -9.72
N CYS A 948 -25.14 2.00 -9.35
CA CYS A 948 -26.14 1.73 -8.33
C CYS A 948 -27.45 2.49 -8.58
N GLU A 949 -28.47 2.15 -7.80
CA GLU A 949 -29.66 2.97 -7.62
C GLU A 949 -29.87 3.25 -6.13
N VAL A 950 -30.17 4.51 -5.81
CA VAL A 950 -30.46 4.93 -4.43
C VAL A 950 -31.95 5.24 -4.33
N ARG A 951 -32.61 4.72 -3.30
CA ARG A 951 -34.04 4.96 -3.04
C ARG A 951 -34.26 5.37 -1.60
N LYS A 952 -35.24 6.23 -1.36
CA LYS A 952 -35.75 6.47 -0.01
C LYS A 952 -36.26 5.15 0.59
N ALA A 953 -35.86 4.84 1.82
CA ALA A 953 -36.21 3.59 2.50
C ALA A 953 -37.65 3.59 3.03
#